data_AF-A0A7G7SUA6-F1
#
_entry.id   AF-A0A7G7SUA6-F1
#
_cell.length_a   1.000
_cell.length_b   1.000
_cell.length_c   1.000
_cell.angle_alpha   90.00
_cell.angle_beta   90.00
_cell.angle_gamma   90.00
#
_symmetry.space_group_name_H-M   'P 1'
#
loop_
_entity.id
_entity.type
_entity.pdbx_description
1 polymer ?
#
loop_
_entity_poly.entity_id
_entity_poly.type
_entity_poly.pdbx_seq_one_letter_code
_entity_poly.pdbx_strand_id
1 'polypeptide(L)'
;MAYFKLAEQTQLTRYVCDYHSHFTGILPTQRKQDDAAGPSLAQLLAQRFYPNDAHSLAKGELLLFDYALALMTDPASNPFARLLRKANRAEYERAECVAENLYIACQVLAANAGYLQEELALPPQSPALYALVGREIVAPALASAAGPDARLRELVRYFNNKLYSASKYTPFDDAYKLRGNFVKQLCQGDPARYGSWSEAQQADYRLWVTATFDYLREDGVLLTQSAATEDEIPQLAALAQQYNAQYGTDYRLLVHTPHQYMPDGALTKYLTDKVKPLLAEPGDGYATIVGLDLLGAENKVGNYGELFAWLQANADALRGNFGSGDGTRALRAIVHIHCGEGSGFGTENRSLTGYYIHQAGEPDQAFYAALSAHVLDAWNAAQAKRRDTPRGTRGTATPQGLFEELFTNTAFGHAGHVLRRFDINAPLSRELAGYHAKRNVMALSEALDQPSAPSAPDFYSALVQDNPLYAFRLGHDYYYRSYMVSRYPWLAFDTNLGSNAITGASALFDSVQGYRLNRGYRHLDGYIDTDVLAAVGNAVLSMEAQGLSRAQVATFIGLSQPDDLAATLQQNRAALQLLLTDALAPIHDPAQDDFMFDTYCKLTLYCAGDDPAAASRYQAMVRSLLVFQNWRSYLLGADGQGVEHTGVQHEYLRMLVLLIYTLLPNNQNDLQVDLLQTVAALLRKLALGYWRATIGQPGMLEVNADPLGLESLDGFKGPASVVVVRRTPPAKP
;
A
#
# COMPACT_ATOMS: atom_id res chain seq x y z
N MET A 1 -25.24 26.57 3.64
CA MET A 1 -24.64 25.23 3.61
C MET A 1 -25.06 24.58 2.31
N ALA A 2 -24.08 24.20 1.49
CA ALA A 2 -24.28 23.86 0.11
C ALA A 2 -24.12 22.35 -0.14
N TYR A 3 -25.13 21.77 -0.78
CA TYR A 3 -25.02 20.48 -1.43
C TYR A 3 -24.28 20.71 -2.75
N PHE A 4 -23.14 20.07 -2.95
CA PHE A 4 -22.37 20.17 -4.19
C PHE A 4 -22.57 18.92 -5.05
N LYS A 5 -22.48 19.09 -6.37
CA LYS A 5 -22.52 17.97 -7.31
C LYS A 5 -21.58 18.20 -8.49
N LEU A 6 -20.85 17.15 -8.87
CA LEU A 6 -20.09 17.11 -10.12
C LEU A 6 -21.05 17.26 -11.31
N ALA A 7 -20.78 18.26 -12.15
CA ALA A 7 -21.68 18.66 -13.23
C ALA A 7 -21.89 17.55 -14.29
N GLU A 8 -20.85 16.77 -14.59
CA GLU A 8 -20.87 15.72 -15.62
C GLU A 8 -19.78 14.67 -15.37
N GLN A 9 -19.89 13.53 -16.07
CA GLN A 9 -18.89 12.47 -16.01
C GLN A 9 -17.53 13.01 -16.47
N THR A 10 -16.50 12.81 -15.65
CA THR A 10 -15.17 13.33 -15.91
C THR A 10 -14.17 12.23 -16.22
N GLN A 11 -13.34 12.45 -17.23
CA GLN A 11 -12.18 11.62 -17.51
C GLN A 11 -10.93 12.30 -16.94
N LEU A 12 -10.23 11.59 -16.06
CA LEU A 12 -9.03 12.07 -15.39
C LEU A 12 -7.79 11.40 -15.98
N THR A 13 -6.76 12.19 -16.24
CA THR A 13 -5.46 11.64 -16.61
C THR A 13 -4.90 10.81 -15.46
N ARG A 14 -4.31 9.65 -15.76
CA ARG A 14 -3.73 8.77 -14.75
C ARG A 14 -2.56 9.38 -13.99
N TYR A 15 -2.42 8.95 -12.74
CA TYR A 15 -1.23 9.21 -11.95
C TYR A 15 -0.11 8.26 -12.40
N VAL A 16 1.05 8.80 -12.75
CA VAL A 16 2.08 8.03 -13.48
C VAL A 16 3.21 7.50 -12.60
N CYS A 17 3.26 7.92 -11.34
CA CYS A 17 4.29 7.54 -10.38
C CYS A 17 3.74 6.54 -9.37
N ASP A 18 4.56 5.60 -8.92
CA ASP A 18 4.36 4.85 -7.68
C ASP A 18 5.64 4.94 -6.85
N TYR A 19 5.61 5.74 -5.78
CA TYR A 19 6.81 6.01 -5.00
C TYR A 19 7.21 4.88 -4.08
N HIS A 20 6.32 3.95 -3.78
CA HIS A 20 6.66 2.82 -2.93
C HIS A 20 5.69 1.65 -3.13
N SER A 21 6.25 0.51 -3.52
CA SER A 21 5.61 -0.80 -3.52
C SER A 21 6.67 -1.88 -3.28
N HIS A 22 6.37 -2.90 -2.48
CA HIS A 22 7.20 -4.10 -2.49
C HIS A 22 6.95 -4.91 -3.76
N PHE A 23 8.01 -5.25 -4.49
CA PHE A 23 7.93 -5.87 -5.81
C PHE A 23 7.04 -7.14 -5.81
N THR A 24 7.23 -8.00 -4.81
CA THR A 24 6.48 -9.25 -4.63
C THR A 24 4.98 -9.05 -4.37
N GLY A 25 4.57 -7.85 -3.99
CA GLY A 25 3.19 -7.48 -3.69
C GLY A 25 2.45 -6.78 -4.82
N ILE A 26 3.12 -6.43 -5.91
CA ILE A 26 2.53 -5.61 -6.99
C ILE A 26 1.49 -6.39 -7.79
N LEU A 27 1.83 -7.59 -8.26
CA LEU A 27 0.97 -8.36 -9.15
C LEU A 27 -0.29 -8.87 -8.41
N PRO A 28 -1.52 -8.54 -8.87
CA PRO A 28 -2.75 -8.95 -8.20
C PRO A 28 -2.96 -10.46 -8.28
N THR A 29 -3.67 -11.01 -7.29
CA THR A 29 -4.08 -12.42 -7.27
C THR A 29 -4.90 -12.79 -8.51
N GLN A 30 -5.86 -11.92 -8.85
CA GLN A 30 -6.74 -12.00 -10.01
C GLN A 30 -7.28 -10.60 -10.33
N ARG A 31 -7.63 -10.31 -11.59
CA ARG A 31 -8.34 -9.08 -11.95
C ARG A 31 -9.80 -9.16 -11.44
N LYS A 32 -10.39 -8.01 -11.08
CA LYS A 32 -11.75 -7.94 -10.49
C LYS A 32 -12.88 -8.32 -11.47
N GLN A 33 -12.61 -8.36 -12.77
CA GLN A 33 -13.54 -8.84 -13.79
C GLN A 33 -12.99 -10.14 -14.39
N ASP A 34 -13.88 -11.12 -14.51
CA ASP A 34 -13.56 -12.48 -14.97
C ASP A 34 -13.03 -12.52 -16.42
N ASP A 35 -13.31 -11.47 -17.19
CA ASP A 35 -12.92 -11.32 -18.59
C ASP A 35 -11.79 -10.29 -18.82
N ALA A 36 -11.25 -9.69 -17.75
CA ALA A 36 -10.16 -8.72 -17.89
C ALA A 36 -8.83 -9.46 -18.14
N ALA A 37 -8.40 -9.51 -19.40
CA ALA A 37 -7.22 -10.21 -19.90
C ALA A 37 -5.85 -9.73 -19.37
N GLY A 38 -5.82 -8.87 -18.35
CA GLY A 38 -4.59 -8.28 -17.82
C GLY A 38 -3.80 -9.21 -16.88
N PRO A 39 -2.52 -8.90 -16.59
CA PRO A 39 -1.65 -9.72 -15.76
C PRO A 39 -2.19 -9.90 -14.34
N SER A 40 -2.03 -11.11 -13.82
CA SER A 40 -2.29 -11.51 -12.43
C SER A 40 -1.56 -12.82 -12.12
N LEU A 41 -1.45 -13.20 -10.84
CA LEU A 41 -0.84 -14.47 -10.44
C LEU A 41 -1.56 -15.67 -11.08
N ALA A 42 -2.90 -15.67 -11.10
CA ALA A 42 -3.67 -16.73 -11.74
C ALA A 42 -3.49 -16.76 -13.26
N GLN A 43 -3.49 -15.59 -13.92
CA GLN A 43 -3.30 -15.48 -15.37
C GLN A 43 -1.90 -15.93 -15.80
N LEU A 44 -0.88 -15.59 -15.01
CA LEU A 44 0.50 -16.02 -15.22
C LEU A 44 0.60 -17.55 -15.24
N LEU A 45 0.00 -18.23 -14.26
CA LEU A 45 -0.05 -19.69 -14.21
C LEU A 45 -0.86 -20.28 -15.37
N ALA A 46 -1.99 -19.66 -15.72
CA ALA A 46 -2.81 -20.07 -16.86
C ALA A 46 -2.02 -20.04 -18.17
N GLN A 47 -1.33 -18.95 -18.47
CA GLN A 47 -0.52 -18.79 -19.68
C GLN A 47 0.68 -19.74 -19.69
N ARG A 48 1.32 -19.94 -18.53
CA ARG A 48 2.53 -20.76 -18.43
C ARG A 48 2.28 -22.25 -18.56
N PHE A 49 1.20 -22.75 -17.96
CA PHE A 49 0.95 -24.19 -17.83
C PHE A 49 -0.24 -24.67 -18.68
N TYR A 50 -1.14 -23.78 -19.08
CA TYR A 50 -2.37 -24.10 -19.81
C TYR A 50 -2.65 -23.19 -21.02
N PRO A 51 -1.66 -22.81 -21.85
CA PRO A 51 -1.83 -21.77 -22.88
C PRO A 51 -2.89 -22.09 -23.95
N ASN A 52 -3.17 -23.38 -24.19
CA ASN A 52 -4.11 -23.85 -25.22
C ASN A 52 -5.37 -24.50 -24.63
N ASP A 53 -5.61 -24.34 -23.32
CA ASP A 53 -6.75 -24.94 -22.63
C ASP A 53 -7.93 -23.95 -22.60
N ALA A 54 -9.14 -24.40 -22.97
CA ALA A 54 -10.35 -23.58 -22.95
C ALA A 54 -10.73 -23.11 -21.54
N HIS A 55 -10.22 -23.77 -20.50
CA HIS A 55 -10.42 -23.46 -19.09
C HIS A 55 -9.14 -22.97 -18.41
N SER A 56 -8.16 -22.46 -19.18
CA SER A 56 -6.83 -22.05 -18.72
C SER A 56 -6.86 -21.18 -17.47
N LEU A 57 -7.67 -20.11 -17.44
CA LEU A 57 -7.78 -19.21 -16.29
C LEU A 57 -8.28 -19.94 -15.04
N ALA A 58 -9.32 -20.77 -15.17
CA ALA A 58 -9.84 -21.54 -14.05
C ALA A 58 -8.78 -22.51 -13.51
N LYS A 59 -8.04 -23.18 -14.40
CA LYS A 59 -6.91 -24.04 -14.01
C LYS A 59 -5.76 -23.25 -13.37
N GLY A 60 -5.49 -22.03 -13.83
CA GLY A 60 -4.54 -21.11 -13.21
C GLY A 60 -4.94 -20.73 -11.77
N GLU A 61 -6.24 -20.47 -11.53
CA GLU A 61 -6.78 -20.20 -10.19
C GLU A 61 -6.64 -21.40 -9.25
N LEU A 62 -6.85 -22.63 -9.74
CA LEU A 62 -6.62 -23.86 -9.00
C LEU A 62 -5.14 -24.13 -8.73
N LEU A 63 -4.28 -23.95 -9.71
CA LEU A 63 -2.84 -24.12 -9.54
C LEU A 63 -2.28 -23.09 -8.54
N LEU A 64 -2.84 -21.87 -8.49
CA LEU A 64 -2.49 -20.90 -7.47
C LEU A 64 -2.84 -21.40 -6.06
N PHE A 65 -3.98 -22.06 -5.89
CA PHE A 65 -4.35 -22.68 -4.61
C PHE A 65 -3.46 -23.87 -4.27
N ASP A 66 -3.10 -24.69 -5.26
CA ASP A 66 -2.15 -25.80 -5.10
C ASP A 66 -0.78 -25.30 -4.59
N TYR A 67 -0.28 -24.19 -5.14
CA TYR A 67 0.94 -23.56 -4.66
C TYR A 67 0.83 -23.07 -3.21
N ALA A 68 -0.37 -22.69 -2.76
CA ALA A 68 -0.60 -22.40 -1.34
C ALA A 68 -0.54 -23.65 -0.48
N LEU A 69 -1.09 -24.79 -0.92
CA LEU A 69 -1.02 -26.08 -0.21
C LEU A 69 0.42 -26.50 0.09
N ALA A 70 1.35 -26.22 -0.83
CA ALA A 70 2.77 -26.51 -0.67
C ALA A 70 3.40 -25.88 0.60
N LEU A 71 2.84 -24.76 1.10
CA LEU A 71 3.27 -24.16 2.36
C LEU A 71 2.99 -25.06 3.57
N MET A 72 1.98 -25.93 3.49
CA MET A 72 1.50 -26.74 4.62
C MET A 72 1.90 -28.21 4.53
N THR A 73 2.25 -28.70 3.34
CA THR A 73 2.62 -30.10 3.11
C THR A 73 4.06 -30.44 3.54
N ASP A 74 4.96 -29.46 3.57
CA ASP A 74 6.30 -29.63 4.15
C ASP A 74 6.33 -29.13 5.61
N PRO A 75 6.62 -30.00 6.59
CA PRO A 75 6.75 -29.59 7.98
C PRO A 75 7.77 -28.46 8.21
N ALA A 76 8.80 -28.31 7.38
CA ALA A 76 9.79 -27.24 7.51
C ALA A 76 9.25 -25.84 7.14
N SER A 77 8.22 -25.78 6.29
CA SER A 77 7.56 -24.53 5.87
C SER A 77 6.25 -24.28 6.62
N ASN A 78 5.56 -25.33 7.09
CA ASN A 78 4.29 -25.23 7.82
C ASN A 78 4.41 -24.36 9.09
N PRO A 79 3.72 -23.21 9.18
CA PRO A 79 3.84 -22.28 10.30
C PRO A 79 3.47 -22.90 11.66
N PHE A 80 2.44 -23.74 11.73
CA PHE A 80 2.06 -24.38 12.99
C PHE A 80 3.07 -25.42 13.45
N ALA A 81 3.63 -26.20 12.51
CA ALA A 81 4.70 -27.16 12.83
C ALA A 81 5.99 -26.46 13.28
N ARG A 82 6.30 -25.28 12.72
CA ARG A 82 7.42 -24.43 13.17
C ARG A 82 7.15 -23.85 14.56
N LEU A 83 5.94 -23.32 14.79
CA LEU A 83 5.56 -22.75 16.08
C LEU A 83 5.67 -23.76 17.23
N LEU A 84 5.25 -25.02 17.03
CA LEU A 84 5.38 -26.08 18.03
C LEU A 84 6.84 -26.38 18.40
N ARG A 85 7.79 -26.18 17.47
CA ARG A 85 9.23 -26.39 17.66
C ARG A 85 9.96 -25.16 18.22
N LYS A 86 9.34 -23.98 18.25
CA LYS A 86 9.97 -22.77 18.81
C LYS A 86 10.16 -22.91 20.32
N ALA A 87 11.31 -22.46 20.81
CA ALA A 87 11.59 -22.37 22.24
C ALA A 87 10.68 -21.35 22.94
N ASN A 88 10.45 -20.20 22.29
CA ASN A 88 9.50 -19.18 22.75
C ASN A 88 8.25 -19.19 21.87
N ARG A 89 7.17 -19.80 22.37
CA ARG A 89 5.88 -19.86 21.67
C ARG A 89 5.05 -18.59 21.81
N ALA A 90 5.46 -17.63 22.66
CA ALA A 90 4.79 -16.33 22.76
C ALA A 90 5.04 -15.45 21.54
N GLU A 91 6.14 -15.67 20.82
CA GLU A 91 6.43 -14.97 19.58
C GLU A 91 5.51 -15.44 18.44
N TYR A 92 5.00 -14.46 17.70
CA TYR A 92 4.27 -14.69 16.46
C TYR A 92 5.11 -15.51 15.46
N GLU A 93 4.47 -16.43 14.73
CA GLU A 93 5.09 -17.11 13.60
C GLU A 93 4.55 -16.51 12.31
N ARG A 94 5.44 -16.09 11.41
CA ARG A 94 5.03 -15.48 10.15
C ARG A 94 4.29 -16.50 9.27
N ALA A 95 3.24 -16.06 8.58
CA ALA A 95 2.27 -16.85 7.82
C ALA A 95 1.28 -17.70 8.66
N GLU A 96 1.22 -17.53 9.98
CA GLU A 96 0.30 -18.28 10.83
C GLU A 96 -1.19 -18.04 10.50
N CYS A 97 -1.59 -16.81 10.19
CA CYS A 97 -2.97 -16.50 9.81
C CYS A 97 -3.31 -17.02 8.40
N VAL A 98 -2.34 -17.00 7.48
CA VAL A 98 -2.47 -17.67 6.16
C VAL A 98 -2.63 -19.18 6.34
N ALA A 99 -1.84 -19.81 7.20
CA ALA A 99 -1.93 -21.23 7.49
C ALA A 99 -3.31 -21.61 8.04
N GLU A 100 -3.87 -20.80 8.96
CA GLU A 100 -5.23 -21.02 9.46
C GLU A 100 -6.29 -20.88 8.36
N ASN A 101 -6.15 -19.87 7.48
CA ASN A 101 -7.06 -19.70 6.35
C ASN A 101 -7.00 -20.88 5.39
N LEU A 102 -5.81 -21.44 5.17
CA LEU A 102 -5.61 -22.58 4.29
C LEU A 102 -6.17 -23.87 4.91
N TYR A 103 -6.04 -24.05 6.23
CA TYR A 103 -6.71 -25.10 6.97
C TYR A 103 -8.23 -25.00 6.81
N ILE A 104 -8.82 -23.82 7.07
CA ILE A 104 -10.25 -23.56 6.88
C ILE A 104 -10.69 -23.86 5.44
N ALA A 105 -9.90 -23.43 4.45
CA ALA A 105 -10.17 -23.70 3.05
C ALA A 105 -10.24 -25.19 2.75
N CYS A 106 -9.25 -25.95 3.24
CA CYS A 106 -9.20 -27.40 3.03
C CYS A 106 -10.36 -28.13 3.70
N GLN A 107 -10.79 -27.70 4.90
CA GLN A 107 -11.96 -28.26 5.57
C GLN A 107 -13.24 -28.07 4.73
N VAL A 108 -13.45 -26.84 4.23
CA VAL A 108 -14.62 -26.52 3.42
C VAL A 108 -14.61 -27.26 2.08
N LEU A 109 -13.45 -27.33 1.42
CA LEU A 109 -13.30 -28.04 0.15
C LEU A 109 -13.54 -29.54 0.31
N ALA A 110 -12.96 -30.17 1.34
CA ALA A 110 -13.15 -31.59 1.59
C ALA A 110 -14.61 -31.91 2.00
N ALA A 111 -15.22 -31.11 2.86
CA ALA A 111 -16.65 -31.28 3.18
C ALA A 111 -17.53 -31.13 1.94
N ASN A 112 -17.23 -30.17 1.05
CA ASN A 112 -17.95 -30.01 -0.22
C ASN A 112 -17.74 -31.19 -1.20
N ALA A 113 -16.62 -31.91 -1.07
CA ALA A 113 -16.35 -33.15 -1.82
C ALA A 113 -16.98 -34.41 -1.19
N GLY A 114 -17.66 -34.28 -0.04
CA GLY A 114 -18.42 -35.37 0.60
C GLY A 114 -17.71 -36.08 1.75
N TYR A 115 -16.54 -35.59 2.19
CA TYR A 115 -15.87 -36.12 3.38
C TYR A 115 -16.65 -35.78 4.66
N LEU A 116 -16.70 -36.73 5.60
CA LEU A 116 -17.41 -36.58 6.86
C LEU A 116 -16.58 -35.75 7.85
N GLN A 117 -17.27 -35.01 8.72
CA GLN A 117 -16.63 -34.16 9.73
C GLN A 117 -15.60 -34.91 10.61
N GLU A 118 -15.88 -36.17 10.95
CA GLU A 118 -14.98 -37.02 11.76
C GLU A 118 -13.66 -37.32 11.02
N GLU A 119 -13.72 -37.53 9.70
CA GLU A 119 -12.54 -37.75 8.84
C GLU A 119 -11.70 -36.48 8.69
N LEU A 120 -12.32 -35.32 8.90
CA LEU A 120 -11.74 -33.99 8.77
C LEU A 120 -11.17 -33.44 10.07
N ALA A 121 -11.32 -34.12 11.21
CA ALA A 121 -10.76 -33.71 12.50
C ALA A 121 -9.23 -33.92 12.56
N LEU A 122 -8.48 -33.40 11.57
CA LEU A 122 -7.03 -33.54 11.45
C LEU A 122 -6.30 -32.32 12.05
N PRO A 123 -5.09 -32.52 12.61
CA PRO A 123 -4.28 -31.42 13.16
C PRO A 123 -3.85 -30.42 12.07
N PRO A 124 -3.95 -29.08 12.28
CA PRO A 124 -3.52 -28.08 11.31
C PRO A 124 -2.03 -28.15 10.94
N GLN A 125 -1.18 -28.65 11.84
CA GLN A 125 0.25 -28.88 11.60
C GLN A 125 0.54 -30.15 10.78
N SER A 126 -0.46 -31.03 10.62
CA SER A 126 -0.30 -32.29 9.89
C SER A 126 -0.46 -32.07 8.39
N PRO A 127 0.41 -32.65 7.54
CA PRO A 127 0.29 -32.54 6.09
C PRO A 127 -0.94 -33.28 5.52
N ALA A 128 -1.59 -34.15 6.32
CA ALA A 128 -2.61 -35.09 5.84
C ALA A 128 -3.81 -34.44 5.14
N LEU A 129 -4.40 -33.39 5.73
CA LEU A 129 -5.56 -32.69 5.16
C LEU A 129 -5.19 -32.00 3.83
N TYR A 130 -4.03 -31.34 3.80
CA TYR A 130 -3.57 -30.60 2.62
C TYR A 130 -3.21 -31.55 1.47
N ALA A 131 -2.56 -32.67 1.79
CA ALA A 131 -2.26 -33.72 0.82
C ALA A 131 -3.54 -34.40 0.28
N LEU A 132 -4.55 -34.61 1.14
CA LEU A 132 -5.87 -35.12 0.73
C LEU A 132 -6.52 -34.17 -0.28
N VAL A 133 -6.64 -32.89 0.05
CA VAL A 133 -7.27 -31.89 -0.83
C VAL A 133 -6.48 -31.74 -2.15
N GLY A 134 -5.15 -31.68 -2.07
CA GLY A 134 -4.29 -31.61 -3.26
C GLY A 134 -4.50 -32.81 -4.19
N ARG A 135 -4.49 -34.03 -3.63
CA ARG A 135 -4.56 -35.26 -4.43
C ARG A 135 -5.97 -35.64 -4.91
N GLU A 136 -6.99 -35.48 -4.07
CA GLU A 136 -8.34 -35.99 -4.35
C GLU A 136 -9.27 -34.93 -4.95
N ILE A 137 -8.94 -33.63 -4.83
CA ILE A 137 -9.81 -32.54 -5.29
C ILE A 137 -9.10 -31.70 -6.35
N VAL A 138 -7.92 -31.15 -6.03
CA VAL A 138 -7.24 -30.18 -6.91
C VAL A 138 -6.63 -30.86 -8.13
N ALA A 139 -5.82 -31.91 -7.94
CA ALA A 139 -5.16 -32.60 -9.05
C ALA A 139 -6.14 -33.20 -10.08
N PRO A 140 -7.26 -33.85 -9.69
CA PRO A 140 -8.27 -34.32 -10.65
C PRO A 140 -8.93 -33.17 -11.41
N ALA A 141 -9.23 -32.05 -10.75
CA ALA A 141 -9.81 -30.87 -11.38
C ALA A 141 -8.86 -30.20 -12.39
N LEU A 142 -7.55 -30.17 -12.10
CA LEU A 142 -6.54 -29.68 -13.03
C LEU A 142 -6.40 -30.61 -14.26
N ALA A 143 -6.48 -31.92 -14.05
CA ALA A 143 -6.40 -32.93 -15.12
C ALA A 143 -7.67 -33.01 -15.98
N SER A 144 -8.82 -32.51 -15.49
CA SER A 144 -10.10 -32.53 -16.20
C SER A 144 -10.05 -31.79 -17.54
N ALA A 145 -10.47 -32.46 -18.61
CA ALA A 145 -10.67 -31.83 -19.93
C ALA A 145 -11.91 -30.94 -19.97
N ALA A 146 -12.91 -31.19 -19.11
CA ALA A 146 -14.10 -30.36 -18.97
C ALA A 146 -13.87 -29.13 -18.07
N GLY A 147 -12.64 -28.95 -17.57
CA GLY A 147 -12.30 -27.94 -16.59
C GLY A 147 -12.80 -28.28 -15.18
N PRO A 148 -12.50 -27.42 -14.20
CA PRO A 148 -13.01 -27.54 -12.84
C PRO A 148 -14.50 -27.19 -12.76
N ASP A 149 -15.20 -27.83 -11.83
CA ASP A 149 -16.60 -27.48 -11.58
C ASP A 149 -16.74 -26.03 -11.08
N ALA A 150 -17.86 -25.40 -11.41
CA ALA A 150 -18.09 -23.98 -11.11
C ALA A 150 -18.07 -23.68 -9.60
N ARG A 151 -18.47 -24.64 -8.77
CA ARG A 151 -18.53 -24.46 -7.32
C ARG A 151 -17.15 -24.50 -6.70
N LEU A 152 -16.32 -25.48 -7.07
CA LEU A 152 -14.91 -25.55 -6.70
C LEU A 152 -14.17 -24.29 -7.12
N ARG A 153 -14.40 -23.82 -8.37
CA ARG A 153 -13.82 -22.57 -8.85
C ARG A 153 -14.22 -21.36 -7.98
N GLU A 154 -15.51 -21.22 -7.65
CA GLU A 154 -15.99 -20.14 -6.76
C GLU A 154 -15.30 -20.18 -5.39
N LEU A 155 -15.18 -21.36 -4.79
CA LEU A 155 -14.52 -21.56 -3.50
C LEU A 155 -13.04 -21.22 -3.55
N VAL A 156 -12.32 -21.75 -4.54
CA VAL A 156 -10.89 -21.49 -4.73
C VAL A 156 -10.62 -19.99 -4.93
N ARG A 157 -11.42 -19.31 -5.75
CA ARG A 157 -11.29 -17.86 -5.94
C ARG A 157 -11.53 -17.08 -4.66
N TYR A 158 -12.53 -17.48 -3.88
CA TYR A 158 -12.80 -16.88 -2.58
C TYR A 158 -11.61 -17.04 -1.63
N PHE A 159 -11.03 -18.24 -1.52
CA PHE A 159 -9.91 -18.48 -0.62
C PHE A 159 -8.59 -17.88 -1.12
N ASN A 160 -8.29 -17.90 -2.41
CA ASN A 160 -7.10 -17.23 -2.97
C ASN A 160 -7.07 -15.74 -2.59
N ASN A 161 -8.22 -15.05 -2.62
CA ASN A 161 -8.33 -13.66 -2.16
C ASN A 161 -8.10 -13.47 -0.65
N LYS A 162 -8.29 -14.52 0.17
CA LYS A 162 -8.07 -14.49 1.63
C LYS A 162 -6.66 -14.93 2.01
N LEU A 163 -5.98 -15.64 1.12
CA LEU A 163 -4.64 -16.18 1.33
C LEU A 163 -3.58 -15.22 0.81
N TYR A 164 -3.71 -14.80 -0.46
CA TYR A 164 -2.69 -14.01 -1.12
C TYR A 164 -2.78 -12.51 -0.82
N SER A 165 -3.95 -11.99 -0.45
CA SER A 165 -4.15 -10.57 -0.18
C SER A 165 -4.28 -10.27 1.32
N ALA A 166 -3.82 -9.09 1.72
CA ALA A 166 -4.01 -8.62 3.08
C ALA A 166 -5.48 -8.30 3.33
N SER A 167 -5.99 -8.72 4.49
CA SER A 167 -7.40 -8.59 4.82
C SER A 167 -7.61 -8.50 6.32
N LYS A 168 -8.88 -8.43 6.73
CA LYS A 168 -9.27 -8.41 8.14
C LYS A 168 -8.60 -9.50 8.98
N TYR A 169 -8.42 -10.69 8.39
CA TYR A 169 -7.96 -11.90 9.08
C TYR A 169 -6.62 -12.42 8.53
N THR A 170 -5.99 -11.65 7.64
CA THR A 170 -4.73 -11.99 6.98
C THR A 170 -3.85 -10.75 7.03
N PRO A 171 -2.84 -10.74 7.91
CA PRO A 171 -1.92 -9.62 8.00
C PRO A 171 -1.08 -9.45 6.73
N PHE A 172 -0.50 -8.27 6.55
CA PHE A 172 0.37 -7.93 5.42
C PHE A 172 1.57 -8.88 5.30
N ASP A 173 2.31 -9.01 6.39
CA ASP A 173 3.51 -9.85 6.48
C ASP A 173 3.27 -11.31 6.08
N ASP A 174 2.09 -11.82 6.44
CA ASP A 174 1.64 -13.17 6.14
C ASP A 174 1.31 -13.35 4.65
N ALA A 175 0.59 -12.38 4.07
CA ALA A 175 0.28 -12.37 2.64
C ALA A 175 1.55 -12.29 1.79
N TYR A 176 2.51 -11.43 2.18
CA TYR A 176 3.83 -11.36 1.55
C TYR A 176 4.61 -12.67 1.67
N LYS A 177 4.53 -13.34 2.82
CA LYS A 177 5.20 -14.62 3.01
C LYS A 177 4.67 -15.68 2.06
N LEU A 178 3.35 -15.73 1.86
CA LEU A 178 2.73 -16.65 0.90
C LEU A 178 3.08 -16.29 -0.55
N ARG A 179 3.13 -15.01 -0.90
CA ARG A 179 3.58 -14.57 -2.24
C ARG A 179 5.04 -14.91 -2.52
N GLY A 180 5.91 -14.80 -1.52
CA GLY A 180 7.27 -15.33 -1.62
C GLY A 180 7.29 -16.85 -1.85
N ASN A 181 6.40 -17.61 -1.19
CA ASN A 181 6.24 -19.04 -1.47
C ASN A 181 5.75 -19.29 -2.91
N PHE A 182 4.82 -18.49 -3.44
CA PHE A 182 4.37 -18.58 -4.83
C PHE A 182 5.55 -18.49 -5.81
N VAL A 183 6.45 -17.50 -5.64
CA VAL A 183 7.62 -17.34 -6.53
C VAL A 183 8.52 -18.58 -6.45
N LYS A 184 8.73 -19.12 -5.24
CA LYS A 184 9.51 -20.36 -5.06
C LYS A 184 8.89 -21.57 -5.75
N GLN A 185 7.56 -21.69 -5.74
CA GLN A 185 6.86 -22.77 -6.44
C GLN A 185 6.91 -22.60 -7.96
N LEU A 186 6.68 -21.38 -8.46
CA LEU A 186 6.75 -21.06 -9.88
C LEU A 186 8.14 -21.37 -10.44
N CYS A 187 9.20 -20.92 -9.77
CA CYS A 187 10.59 -21.09 -10.20
C CYS A 187 11.19 -22.43 -9.75
N GLN A 188 10.46 -23.25 -8.98
CA GLN A 188 10.94 -24.49 -8.38
C GLN A 188 12.29 -24.32 -7.65
N GLY A 189 12.46 -23.21 -6.94
CA GLY A 189 13.75 -22.82 -6.36
C GLY A 189 13.68 -21.50 -5.59
N ASP A 190 14.66 -21.27 -4.72
CA ASP A 190 14.79 -20.01 -3.98
C ASP A 190 15.44 -18.94 -4.87
N PRO A 191 14.81 -17.75 -5.10
CA PRO A 191 15.41 -16.65 -5.86
C PRO A 191 16.80 -16.26 -5.37
N ALA A 192 17.08 -16.41 -4.08
CA ALA A 192 18.40 -16.28 -3.47
C ALA A 192 19.52 -17.10 -4.14
N ARG A 193 19.14 -18.14 -4.90
CA ARG A 193 20.05 -19.08 -5.58
C ARG A 193 19.98 -18.97 -7.10
N TYR A 194 19.51 -17.84 -7.63
CA TYR A 194 19.34 -17.61 -9.06
C TYR A 194 20.57 -18.02 -9.89
N GLY A 195 21.79 -17.72 -9.42
CA GLY A 195 23.03 -18.07 -10.14
C GLY A 195 23.25 -19.57 -10.37
N SER A 196 22.55 -20.45 -9.64
CA SER A 196 22.59 -21.91 -9.81
C SER A 196 21.37 -22.49 -10.54
N TRP A 197 20.44 -21.64 -10.98
CA TRP A 197 19.21 -22.07 -11.61
C TRP A 197 19.44 -22.55 -13.05
N SER A 198 18.66 -23.55 -13.45
CA SER A 198 18.52 -23.93 -14.86
C SER A 198 17.85 -22.83 -15.68
N GLU A 199 18.01 -22.87 -17.01
CA GLU A 199 17.41 -21.88 -17.91
C GLU A 199 15.88 -21.80 -17.78
N ALA A 200 15.22 -22.93 -17.53
CA ALA A 200 13.77 -22.97 -17.33
C ALA A 200 13.34 -22.18 -16.08
N GLN A 201 14.05 -22.35 -14.97
CA GLN A 201 13.76 -21.65 -13.71
C GLN A 201 14.03 -20.14 -13.85
N GLN A 202 15.11 -19.78 -14.54
CA GLN A 202 15.39 -18.38 -14.86
C GLN A 202 14.31 -17.78 -15.77
N ALA A 203 13.83 -18.52 -16.77
CA ALA A 203 12.74 -18.09 -17.65
C ALA A 203 11.43 -17.87 -16.88
N ASP A 204 11.10 -18.74 -15.92
CA ASP A 204 9.90 -18.62 -15.10
C ASP A 204 9.96 -17.37 -14.18
N TYR A 205 11.14 -17.05 -13.65
CA TYR A 205 11.34 -15.79 -12.91
C TYR A 205 11.20 -14.56 -13.81
N ARG A 206 11.81 -14.57 -15.01
CA ARG A 206 11.65 -13.48 -15.98
C ARG A 206 10.19 -13.27 -16.38
N LEU A 207 9.42 -14.36 -16.51
CA LEU A 207 8.00 -14.30 -16.83
C LEU A 207 7.21 -13.60 -15.71
N TRP A 208 7.48 -13.93 -14.45
CA TRP A 208 6.85 -13.26 -13.30
C TRP A 208 7.21 -11.78 -13.19
N VAL A 209 8.49 -11.44 -13.35
CA VAL A 209 8.95 -10.04 -13.35
C VAL A 209 8.28 -9.24 -14.46
N THR A 210 8.25 -9.79 -15.68
CA THR A 210 7.62 -9.15 -16.84
C THR A 210 6.12 -8.94 -16.61
N ALA A 211 5.40 -9.95 -16.13
CA ALA A 211 3.97 -9.82 -15.82
C ALA A 211 3.70 -8.73 -14.75
N THR A 212 4.60 -8.58 -13.79
CA THR A 212 4.53 -7.55 -12.75
C THR A 212 4.72 -6.14 -13.33
N PHE A 213 5.70 -5.97 -14.22
CA PHE A 213 5.92 -4.71 -14.93
C PHE A 213 4.81 -4.38 -15.96
N ASP A 214 4.27 -5.39 -16.65
CA ASP A 214 3.12 -5.21 -17.54
C ASP A 214 1.89 -4.73 -16.76
N TYR A 215 1.65 -5.28 -15.57
CA TYR A 215 0.57 -4.81 -14.70
C TYR A 215 0.69 -3.32 -14.37
N LEU A 216 1.88 -2.86 -13.98
CA LEU A 216 2.13 -1.44 -13.69
C LEU A 216 1.87 -0.56 -14.92
N ARG A 217 2.45 -0.95 -16.06
CA ARG A 217 2.33 -0.20 -17.32
C ARG A 217 0.88 -0.12 -17.80
N GLU A 218 0.15 -1.24 -17.78
CA GLU A 218 -1.27 -1.31 -18.13
C GLU A 218 -2.14 -0.49 -17.18
N ASP A 219 -1.78 -0.40 -15.90
CA ASP A 219 -2.48 0.47 -14.94
C ASP A 219 -2.04 1.95 -15.04
N GLY A 220 -1.17 2.28 -16.00
CA GLY A 220 -0.71 3.65 -16.29
C GLY A 220 0.40 4.14 -15.36
N VAL A 221 1.06 3.26 -14.62
CA VAL A 221 2.23 3.55 -13.80
C VAL A 221 3.50 3.37 -14.64
N LEU A 222 4.15 4.49 -14.95
CA LEU A 222 5.32 4.53 -15.84
C LEU A 222 6.63 4.79 -15.09
N LEU A 223 6.54 5.30 -13.86
CA LEU A 223 7.67 5.57 -12.98
C LEU A 223 7.40 4.85 -11.65
N THR A 224 8.31 4.00 -11.17
CA THR A 224 8.15 3.37 -9.85
C THR A 224 9.46 3.27 -9.09
N GLN A 225 9.39 3.35 -7.76
CA GLN A 225 10.44 2.94 -6.86
C GLN A 225 9.95 1.71 -6.09
N SER A 226 10.41 0.53 -6.49
CA SER A 226 9.98 -0.75 -5.93
C SER A 226 11.03 -1.32 -4.98
N ALA A 227 10.61 -1.76 -3.80
CA ALA A 227 11.46 -2.41 -2.83
C ALA A 227 11.58 -3.92 -3.13
N ALA A 228 12.81 -4.45 -3.11
CA ALA A 228 13.09 -5.88 -3.27
C ALA A 228 14.24 -6.31 -2.34
N THR A 229 14.27 -7.58 -1.96
CA THR A 229 15.31 -8.11 -1.06
C THR A 229 16.68 -8.07 -1.74
N GLU A 230 17.74 -7.99 -0.95
CA GLU A 230 19.11 -7.77 -1.43
C GLU A 230 19.59 -8.84 -2.40
N ASP A 231 19.10 -10.06 -2.23
CA ASP A 231 19.50 -11.25 -2.98
C ASP A 231 18.81 -11.35 -4.35
N GLU A 232 17.62 -10.75 -4.50
CA GLU A 232 16.87 -10.70 -5.76
C GLU A 232 17.26 -9.51 -6.64
N ILE A 233 17.81 -8.45 -6.03
CA ILE A 233 18.09 -7.18 -6.71
C ILE A 233 18.98 -7.30 -7.94
N PRO A 234 20.10 -8.06 -7.94
CA PRO A 234 20.98 -8.07 -9.10
C PRO A 234 20.27 -8.50 -10.40
N GLN A 235 19.42 -9.52 -10.31
CA GLN A 235 18.66 -10.01 -11.46
C GLN A 235 17.48 -9.10 -11.81
N LEU A 236 16.77 -8.61 -10.79
CA LEU A 236 15.65 -7.70 -11.00
C LEU A 236 16.10 -6.38 -11.64
N ALA A 237 17.28 -5.87 -11.27
CA ALA A 237 17.86 -4.64 -11.81
C ALA A 237 18.16 -4.74 -13.31
N ALA A 238 18.72 -5.87 -13.76
CA ALA A 238 18.97 -6.13 -15.17
C ALA A 238 17.66 -6.21 -15.97
N LEU A 239 16.63 -6.88 -15.43
CA LEU A 239 15.32 -6.95 -16.06
C LEU A 239 14.61 -5.61 -16.11
N ALA A 240 14.69 -4.81 -15.04
CA ALA A 240 14.15 -3.45 -15.00
C ALA A 240 14.81 -2.56 -16.06
N GLN A 241 16.14 -2.63 -16.23
CA GLN A 241 16.85 -1.86 -17.25
C GLN A 241 16.39 -2.24 -18.66
N GLN A 242 16.29 -3.53 -18.95
CA GLN A 242 15.82 -4.03 -20.26
C GLN A 242 14.37 -3.59 -20.53
N TYR A 243 13.50 -3.73 -19.54
CA TYR A 243 12.10 -3.33 -19.65
C TYR A 243 11.95 -1.82 -19.87
N ASN A 244 12.70 -0.99 -19.12
CA ASN A 244 12.72 0.46 -19.29
C ASN A 244 13.14 0.86 -20.71
N ALA A 245 14.20 0.24 -21.24
CA ALA A 245 14.66 0.50 -22.61
C ALA A 245 13.62 0.09 -23.67
N GLN A 246 12.88 -0.98 -23.44
CA GLN A 246 11.88 -1.50 -24.37
C GLN A 246 10.59 -0.68 -24.39
N TYR A 247 10.12 -0.21 -23.23
CA TYR A 247 8.78 0.36 -23.08
C TYR A 247 8.76 1.85 -22.71
N GLY A 248 9.91 2.51 -22.62
CA GLY A 248 9.97 3.93 -22.26
C GLY A 248 9.51 4.22 -20.83
N THR A 249 9.65 3.25 -19.92
CA THR A 249 9.35 3.39 -18.48
C THR A 249 10.60 3.76 -17.69
N ASP A 250 10.43 4.13 -16.42
CA ASP A 250 11.53 4.41 -15.49
C ASP A 250 11.32 3.68 -14.16
N TYR A 251 11.43 2.36 -14.20
CA TYR A 251 11.28 1.49 -13.04
C TYR A 251 12.61 1.37 -12.30
N ARG A 252 12.61 1.80 -11.04
CA ARG A 252 13.76 1.89 -10.14
C ARG A 252 13.56 1.01 -8.92
N LEU A 253 14.67 0.60 -8.32
CA LEU A 253 14.71 -0.36 -7.23
C LEU A 253 15.31 0.24 -5.96
N LEU A 254 14.76 -0.16 -4.83
CA LEU A 254 15.26 0.10 -3.48
C LEU A 254 15.69 -1.21 -2.83
N VAL A 255 16.86 -1.21 -2.21
CA VAL A 255 17.37 -2.36 -1.45
C VAL A 255 16.63 -2.50 -0.13
N HIS A 256 15.71 -3.45 -0.06
CA HIS A 256 14.90 -3.73 1.12
C HIS A 256 15.74 -4.41 2.21
N THR A 257 15.64 -3.91 3.44
CA THR A 257 16.41 -4.40 4.58
C THR A 257 15.50 -5.14 5.58
N PRO A 258 15.86 -6.33 6.08
CA PRO A 258 15.06 -7.06 7.07
C PRO A 258 15.29 -6.55 8.50
N HIS A 259 15.53 -5.24 8.67
CA HIS A 259 15.97 -4.58 9.89
C HIS A 259 15.16 -5.00 11.14
N GLN A 260 13.84 -5.10 11.03
CA GLN A 260 12.96 -5.47 12.15
C GLN A 260 13.27 -6.84 12.77
N TYR A 261 13.79 -7.78 11.99
CA TYR A 261 14.06 -9.14 12.42
C TYR A 261 15.50 -9.33 12.94
N MET A 262 16.29 -8.25 12.97
CA MET A 262 17.68 -8.29 13.39
C MET A 262 17.82 -8.00 14.89
N PRO A 263 18.82 -8.60 15.56
CA PRO A 263 19.27 -8.16 16.88
C PRO A 263 19.86 -6.75 16.84
N ASP A 264 19.83 -6.03 17.97
CA ASP A 264 20.49 -4.74 18.12
C ASP A 264 21.99 -4.85 17.77
N GLY A 265 22.56 -3.85 17.08
CA GLY A 265 23.95 -3.84 16.64
C GLY A 265 24.22 -4.56 15.32
N ALA A 266 23.23 -5.26 14.73
CA ALA A 266 23.43 -6.04 13.51
C ALA A 266 23.13 -5.27 12.21
N LEU A 267 22.41 -4.14 12.29
CA LEU A 267 22.01 -3.37 11.10
C LEU A 267 23.22 -2.85 10.34
N THR A 268 24.16 -2.21 11.04
CA THR A 268 25.37 -1.62 10.42
C THR A 268 26.17 -2.66 9.62
N LYS A 269 26.31 -3.87 10.18
CA LYS A 269 26.99 -4.98 9.51
C LYS A 269 26.24 -5.42 8.26
N TYR A 270 24.93 -5.59 8.35
CA TYR A 270 24.10 -5.97 7.21
C TYR A 270 24.15 -4.91 6.10
N LEU A 271 23.99 -3.63 6.44
CA LEU A 271 24.10 -2.52 5.48
C LEU A 271 25.47 -2.53 4.78
N THR A 272 26.54 -2.81 5.51
CA THR A 272 27.90 -2.87 4.96
C THR A 272 28.13 -4.07 4.05
N ASP A 273 27.70 -5.26 4.47
CA ASP A 273 28.01 -6.51 3.78
C ASP A 273 27.06 -6.80 2.61
N LYS A 274 25.83 -6.28 2.66
CA LYS A 274 24.74 -6.64 1.74
C LYS A 274 24.22 -5.46 0.91
N VAL A 275 24.04 -4.30 1.54
CA VAL A 275 23.44 -3.13 0.86
C VAL A 275 24.49 -2.30 0.13
N LYS A 276 25.63 -2.01 0.78
CA LYS A 276 26.72 -1.22 0.21
C LYS A 276 27.17 -1.71 -1.16
N PRO A 277 27.41 -3.03 -1.39
CA PRO A 277 27.89 -3.50 -2.69
C PRO A 277 26.90 -3.16 -3.80
N LEU A 278 25.59 -3.31 -3.55
CA LEU A 278 24.55 -3.01 -4.52
C LEU A 278 24.46 -1.51 -4.85
N LEU A 279 24.72 -0.63 -3.88
CA LEU A 279 24.65 0.83 -4.06
C LEU A 279 25.95 1.45 -4.60
N ALA A 280 27.10 0.85 -4.32
CA ALA A 280 28.42 1.44 -4.61
C ALA A 280 29.13 0.79 -5.79
N GLU A 281 28.98 -0.52 -6.00
CA GLU A 281 29.75 -1.27 -7.00
C GLU A 281 29.03 -1.30 -8.36
N PRO A 282 29.76 -1.44 -9.48
CA PRO A 282 29.14 -1.61 -10.79
C PRO A 282 28.48 -2.99 -10.93
N GLY A 283 27.45 -3.08 -11.75
CA GLY A 283 26.75 -4.32 -12.08
C GLY A 283 25.78 -4.14 -13.24
N ASP A 284 25.39 -5.25 -13.88
CA ASP A 284 24.41 -5.20 -14.97
C ASP A 284 23.06 -4.72 -14.45
N GLY A 285 22.43 -3.74 -15.12
CA GLY A 285 21.20 -3.12 -14.65
C GLY A 285 21.31 -2.23 -13.41
N TYR A 286 22.46 -2.12 -12.75
CA TYR A 286 22.58 -1.43 -11.45
C TYR A 286 22.27 0.07 -11.51
N ALA A 287 22.23 0.67 -12.71
CA ALA A 287 21.70 2.01 -12.92
C ALA A 287 20.25 2.18 -12.44
N THR A 288 19.47 1.10 -12.34
CA THR A 288 18.10 1.13 -11.82
C THR A 288 18.02 1.11 -10.28
N ILE A 289 19.11 0.79 -9.58
CA ILE A 289 19.16 0.77 -8.11
C ILE A 289 19.43 2.19 -7.60
N VAL A 290 18.44 2.78 -6.93
CA VAL A 290 18.47 4.22 -6.58
C VAL A 290 18.53 4.51 -5.08
N GLY A 291 18.52 3.48 -4.24
CA GLY A 291 18.51 3.69 -2.81
C GLY A 291 18.24 2.44 -2.00
N LEU A 292 17.92 2.66 -0.73
CA LEU A 292 17.58 1.62 0.22
C LEU A 292 16.19 1.84 0.80
N ASP A 293 15.64 0.75 1.29
CA ASP A 293 14.36 0.69 1.94
C ASP A 293 14.50 0.04 3.33
N LEU A 294 14.23 0.82 4.38
CA LEU A 294 14.29 0.38 5.77
C LEU A 294 12.92 -0.14 6.21
N LEU A 295 12.81 -1.46 6.37
CA LEU A 295 11.60 -2.10 6.89
C LEU A 295 11.23 -1.55 8.28
N GLY A 296 9.95 -1.26 8.45
CA GLY A 296 9.40 -0.62 9.63
C GLY A 296 9.44 -1.56 10.83
N ALA A 297 9.71 -1.02 12.01
CA ALA A 297 9.63 -1.82 13.24
C ALA A 297 8.18 -1.84 13.75
N GLU A 298 7.38 -2.79 13.27
CA GLU A 298 5.93 -2.88 13.54
C GLU A 298 5.54 -3.05 15.03
N ASN A 299 6.48 -3.55 15.83
CA ASN A 299 6.32 -3.84 17.26
C ASN A 299 7.51 -3.37 18.12
N LYS A 300 8.52 -2.73 17.50
CA LYS A 300 9.75 -2.26 18.15
C LYS A 300 10.10 -0.84 17.68
N VAL A 301 11.13 -0.24 18.27
CA VAL A 301 11.65 1.05 17.75
C VAL A 301 12.70 0.75 16.70
N GLY A 302 12.68 1.48 15.58
CA GLY A 302 13.74 1.44 14.57
C GLY A 302 15.10 1.89 15.12
N ASN A 303 16.21 1.24 14.73
CA ASN A 303 17.54 1.72 15.11
C ASN A 303 18.09 2.74 14.11
N TYR A 304 17.48 3.93 14.11
CA TYR A 304 17.79 5.00 13.15
C TYR A 304 19.21 5.57 13.33
N GLY A 305 19.76 5.53 14.55
CA GLY A 305 21.13 5.98 14.81
C GLY A 305 22.18 5.16 14.05
N GLU A 306 22.03 3.83 14.01
CA GLU A 306 22.90 2.96 13.20
C GLU A 306 22.81 3.28 11.71
N LEU A 307 21.58 3.49 11.19
CA LEU A 307 21.38 3.87 9.80
C LEU A 307 22.08 5.19 9.48
N PHE A 308 21.87 6.22 10.30
CA PHE A 308 22.42 7.55 10.05
C PHE A 308 23.95 7.59 10.15
N ALA A 309 24.52 6.93 11.16
CA ALA A 309 25.96 6.79 11.29
C ALA A 309 26.56 6.04 10.08
N TRP A 310 25.88 4.98 9.61
CA TRP A 310 26.32 4.24 8.43
C TRP A 310 26.26 5.09 7.15
N LEU A 311 25.18 5.84 6.93
CA LEU A 311 25.06 6.75 5.77
C LEU A 311 26.20 7.77 5.77
N GLN A 312 26.44 8.44 6.90
CA GLN A 312 27.52 9.41 7.02
C GLN A 312 28.90 8.79 6.74
N ALA A 313 29.19 7.61 7.31
CA ALA A 313 30.46 6.92 7.13
C ALA A 313 30.69 6.42 5.68
N ASN A 314 29.63 6.25 4.89
CA ASN A 314 29.71 5.71 3.52
C ASN A 314 29.39 6.75 2.43
N ALA A 315 29.19 8.02 2.79
CA ALA A 315 28.83 9.07 1.84
C ALA A 315 29.78 9.13 0.63
N ASP A 316 31.09 9.09 0.87
CA ASP A 316 32.09 9.17 -0.20
C ASP A 316 32.03 7.98 -1.17
N ALA A 317 31.75 6.77 -0.66
CA ALA A 317 31.59 5.58 -1.50
C ALA A 317 30.33 5.67 -2.37
N LEU A 318 29.29 6.37 -1.90
CA LEU A 318 28.02 6.52 -2.61
C LEU A 318 28.06 7.67 -3.63
N ARG A 319 28.81 8.75 -3.38
CA ARG A 319 28.92 9.91 -4.29
C ARG A 319 29.33 9.54 -5.73
N GLY A 320 30.02 8.43 -5.94
CA GLY A 320 30.37 7.95 -7.28
C GLY A 320 29.16 7.54 -8.13
N ASN A 321 28.03 7.20 -7.50
CA ASN A 321 26.82 6.73 -8.17
C ASN A 321 25.63 7.69 -8.05
N PHE A 322 25.72 8.71 -7.20
CA PHE A 322 24.61 9.63 -6.90
C PHE A 322 25.07 11.09 -6.97
N GLY A 323 24.33 11.91 -7.70
CA GLY A 323 24.63 13.32 -7.94
C GLY A 323 24.38 13.73 -9.39
N SER A 324 24.87 14.90 -9.78
CA SER A 324 24.68 15.50 -11.12
C SER A 324 25.75 15.14 -12.15
N GLY A 325 26.66 14.21 -11.84
CA GLY A 325 27.74 13.81 -12.75
C GLY A 325 27.30 12.84 -13.85
N ASP A 326 28.08 12.75 -14.93
CA ASP A 326 27.85 11.75 -15.98
C ASP A 326 27.99 10.33 -15.42
N GLY A 327 27.02 9.47 -15.75
CA GLY A 327 27.01 8.07 -15.31
C GLY A 327 26.45 7.83 -13.89
N THR A 328 25.92 8.85 -13.22
CA THR A 328 25.17 8.64 -11.97
C THR A 328 23.86 7.89 -12.22
N ARG A 329 23.42 7.13 -11.22
CA ARG A 329 22.20 6.32 -11.25
C ARG A 329 20.96 7.17 -10.99
N ALA A 330 21.12 8.16 -10.12
CA ALA A 330 20.11 9.14 -9.72
C ALA A 330 20.80 10.41 -9.19
N LEU A 331 20.05 11.52 -9.12
CA LEU A 331 20.56 12.76 -8.52
C LEU A 331 20.79 12.63 -7.02
N ARG A 332 19.99 11.80 -6.34
CA ARG A 332 20.09 11.53 -4.90
C ARG A 332 19.87 10.04 -4.62
N ALA A 333 20.58 9.51 -3.64
CA ALA A 333 20.30 8.21 -3.05
C ALA A 333 19.02 8.31 -2.20
N ILE A 334 18.02 7.52 -2.55
CA ILE A 334 16.76 7.47 -1.82
C ILE A 334 16.97 6.67 -0.52
N VAL A 335 16.55 7.26 0.60
CA VAL A 335 16.48 6.59 1.90
C VAL A 335 15.00 6.54 2.29
N HIS A 336 14.36 5.41 2.00
CA HIS A 336 12.98 5.17 2.38
C HIS A 336 12.93 4.52 3.77
N ILE A 337 12.08 5.05 4.66
CA ILE A 337 11.91 4.55 6.03
C ILE A 337 10.44 4.30 6.28
N HIS A 338 10.06 3.05 6.41
CA HIS A 338 8.71 2.64 6.75
C HIS A 338 8.28 3.15 8.13
N CYS A 339 7.11 3.78 8.20
CA CYS A 339 6.54 4.34 9.42
C CYS A 339 5.09 3.87 9.59
N GLY A 340 4.88 2.76 10.31
CA GLY A 340 3.56 2.37 10.80
C GLY A 340 2.83 1.24 10.05
N GLU A 341 3.54 0.36 9.34
CA GLU A 341 2.94 -0.74 8.56
C GLU A 341 2.46 -1.97 9.36
N GLY A 342 2.66 -1.91 10.67
CA GLY A 342 2.48 -3.04 11.55
C GLY A 342 1.11 -3.26 12.11
N SER A 343 0.48 -4.37 11.75
CA SER A 343 -0.65 -4.89 12.52
C SER A 343 -0.21 -5.55 13.80
N GLY A 344 0.09 -4.73 14.81
CA GLY A 344 0.54 -5.11 16.15
C GLY A 344 0.29 -6.58 16.52
N PHE A 345 1.31 -7.41 16.27
CA PHE A 345 1.28 -8.84 16.59
C PHE A 345 1.76 -9.04 18.02
N GLY A 346 0.82 -9.03 18.95
CA GLY A 346 1.02 -9.44 20.34
C GLY A 346 0.57 -10.89 20.55
N THR A 347 0.82 -11.42 21.76
CA THR A 347 0.30 -12.74 22.20
C THR A 347 -1.22 -12.86 22.01
N GLU A 348 -1.93 -11.73 22.09
CA GLU A 348 -3.39 -11.65 21.97
C GLU A 348 -3.92 -11.40 20.55
N ASN A 349 -3.05 -11.23 19.55
CA ASN A 349 -3.40 -10.90 18.16
C ASN A 349 -2.76 -11.89 17.17
N ARG A 350 -3.19 -13.16 17.24
CA ARG A 350 -2.63 -14.28 16.46
C ARG A 350 -3.72 -15.08 15.74
N SER A 351 -3.38 -16.09 14.95
CA SER A 351 -4.39 -17.06 14.52
C SER A 351 -5.01 -17.74 15.75
N LEU A 352 -6.21 -18.29 15.60
CA LEU A 352 -6.93 -18.95 16.68
C LEU A 352 -6.16 -20.19 17.18
N THR A 353 -5.56 -20.94 16.25
CA THR A 353 -4.71 -22.11 16.52
C THR A 353 -3.41 -21.72 17.21
N GLY A 354 -2.73 -20.66 16.74
CA GLY A 354 -1.49 -20.19 17.35
C GLY A 354 -1.70 -19.56 18.72
N TYR A 355 -2.84 -18.90 18.93
CA TYR A 355 -3.26 -18.45 20.26
C TYR A 355 -3.42 -19.64 21.22
N TYR A 356 -4.06 -20.73 20.80
CA TYR A 356 -4.14 -21.95 21.61
C TYR A 356 -2.76 -22.52 21.92
N ILE A 357 -1.90 -22.65 20.91
CA ILE A 357 -0.54 -23.17 21.06
C ILE A 357 0.26 -22.35 22.08
N HIS A 358 0.06 -21.03 22.09
CA HIS A 358 0.67 -20.14 23.04
C HIS A 358 0.15 -20.37 24.47
N GLN A 359 -1.17 -20.45 24.68
CA GLN A 359 -1.79 -20.48 26.00
C GLN A 359 -1.82 -21.87 26.65
N ALA A 360 -2.08 -22.91 25.85
CA ALA A 360 -2.36 -24.27 26.32
C ALA A 360 -1.35 -25.31 25.81
N GLY A 361 -0.45 -24.95 24.89
CA GLY A 361 0.51 -25.87 24.30
C GLY A 361 -0.06 -26.67 23.11
N GLU A 362 0.45 -27.87 22.87
CA GLU A 362 0.03 -28.65 21.70
C GLU A 362 -1.46 -29.04 21.81
N PRO A 363 -2.30 -28.68 20.81
CA PRO A 363 -3.72 -29.02 20.86
C PRO A 363 -3.96 -30.53 20.75
N ASP A 364 -5.01 -31.00 21.41
CA ASP A 364 -5.40 -32.40 21.38
C ASP A 364 -6.43 -32.70 20.28
N GLN A 365 -6.80 -33.98 20.14
CA GLN A 365 -7.77 -34.42 19.15
C GLN A 365 -9.17 -33.81 19.38
N ALA A 366 -9.53 -33.52 20.63
CA ALA A 366 -10.82 -32.91 20.96
C ALA A 366 -10.87 -31.45 20.47
N PHE A 367 -9.77 -30.71 20.59
CA PHE A 367 -9.63 -29.38 20.01
C PHE A 367 -9.80 -29.41 18.49
N TYR A 368 -9.12 -30.32 17.79
CA TYR A 368 -9.22 -30.42 16.33
C TYR A 368 -10.63 -30.79 15.85
N ALA A 369 -11.31 -31.71 16.54
CA ALA A 369 -12.69 -32.05 16.26
C ALA A 369 -13.62 -30.85 16.45
N ALA A 370 -13.45 -30.09 17.55
CA ALA A 370 -14.24 -28.89 17.84
C ALA A 370 -13.98 -27.76 16.83
N LEU A 371 -12.72 -27.55 16.43
CA LEU A 371 -12.35 -26.55 15.43
C LEU A 371 -12.94 -26.91 14.05
N SER A 372 -12.83 -28.18 13.64
CA SER A 372 -13.43 -28.68 12.39
C SER A 372 -14.96 -28.48 12.41
N ALA A 373 -15.63 -28.87 13.48
CA ALA A 373 -17.07 -28.67 13.68
C ALA A 373 -17.46 -27.20 13.50
N HIS A 374 -16.78 -26.31 14.23
CA HIS A 374 -17.02 -24.87 14.17
C HIS A 374 -16.86 -24.31 12.77
N VAL A 375 -15.87 -24.79 12.01
CA VAL A 375 -15.64 -24.36 10.64
C VAL A 375 -16.79 -24.74 9.72
N LEU A 376 -17.24 -26.00 9.80
CA LEU A 376 -18.30 -26.52 8.93
C LEU A 376 -19.67 -25.94 9.31
N ASP A 377 -19.95 -25.74 10.60
CA ASP A 377 -21.18 -25.10 11.06
C ASP A 377 -21.26 -23.64 10.58
N ALA A 378 -20.18 -22.88 10.71
CA ALA A 378 -20.11 -21.52 10.20
C ALA A 378 -20.25 -21.45 8.68
N TRP A 379 -19.70 -22.43 7.96
CA TRP A 379 -19.89 -22.55 6.51
C TRP A 379 -21.35 -22.77 6.15
N ASN A 380 -22.01 -23.72 6.81
CA ASN A 380 -23.42 -24.01 6.60
C ASN A 380 -24.30 -22.79 6.92
N ALA A 381 -24.01 -22.09 8.02
CA ALA A 381 -24.68 -20.85 8.39
C ALA A 381 -24.50 -19.76 7.32
N ALA A 382 -23.27 -19.55 6.81
CA ALA A 382 -22.99 -18.56 5.77
C ALA A 382 -23.77 -18.87 4.48
N GLN A 383 -23.86 -20.15 4.09
CA GLN A 383 -24.64 -20.56 2.93
C GLN A 383 -26.14 -20.33 3.12
N ALA A 384 -26.69 -20.62 4.30
CA ALA A 384 -28.11 -20.35 4.59
C ALA A 384 -28.43 -18.85 4.49
N LYS A 385 -27.61 -18.04 5.15
CA LYS A 385 -27.69 -16.58 5.19
C LYS A 385 -27.64 -15.90 3.82
N ARG A 386 -26.75 -16.35 2.93
CA ARG A 386 -26.67 -15.87 1.53
C ARG A 386 -27.96 -16.13 0.74
N ARG A 387 -28.74 -17.16 1.09
CA ARG A 387 -30.05 -17.42 0.48
C ARG A 387 -31.14 -16.47 1.00
N ASP A 388 -31.10 -16.14 2.30
CA ASP A 388 -32.18 -15.42 2.97
C ASP A 388 -32.12 -13.88 2.81
N THR A 389 -30.95 -13.30 2.53
CA THR A 389 -30.78 -11.84 2.40
C THR A 389 -30.04 -11.41 1.13
N PRO A 390 -30.64 -11.58 -0.07
CA PRO A 390 -29.96 -11.31 -1.35
C PRO A 390 -29.77 -9.81 -1.67
N ARG A 391 -30.40 -8.88 -0.94
CA ARG A 391 -30.39 -7.44 -1.24
C ARG A 391 -29.53 -6.64 -0.25
N GLY A 392 -28.40 -6.13 -0.74
CA GLY A 392 -27.68 -4.98 -0.16
C GLY A 392 -27.86 -3.74 -1.04
N THR A 393 -27.56 -2.54 -0.52
CA THR A 393 -27.44 -1.33 -1.37
C THR A 393 -25.99 -1.16 -1.81
N ARG A 394 -25.68 -0.38 -2.86
CA ARG A 394 -24.28 -0.19 -3.31
C ARG A 394 -23.36 0.34 -2.19
N GLY A 395 -23.90 1.08 -1.21
CA GLY A 395 -23.16 1.58 -0.05
C GLY A 395 -23.25 0.72 1.23
N THR A 396 -24.26 -0.15 1.36
CA THR A 396 -24.40 -1.07 2.51
C THR A 396 -24.26 -2.52 2.06
N ALA A 397 -23.21 -3.19 2.55
CA ALA A 397 -23.10 -4.63 2.35
C ALA A 397 -24.16 -5.35 3.19
N THR A 398 -24.78 -6.39 2.63
CA THR A 398 -25.07 -7.59 3.42
C THR A 398 -23.72 -8.30 3.63
N PRO A 399 -23.15 -8.35 4.84
CA PRO A 399 -21.88 -9.03 5.06
C PRO A 399 -22.19 -10.42 5.59
N GLN A 400 -22.35 -11.40 4.71
CA GLN A 400 -22.47 -12.80 5.15
C GLN A 400 -21.59 -13.70 4.28
N GLY A 401 -20.28 -13.67 4.55
CA GLY A 401 -19.30 -14.67 4.09
C GLY A 401 -18.83 -15.59 5.22
N LEU A 402 -18.19 -16.71 4.89
CA LEU A 402 -17.66 -17.70 5.86
C LEU A 402 -16.84 -17.06 6.98
N PHE A 403 -15.92 -16.16 6.65
CA PHE A 403 -15.04 -15.50 7.61
C PHE A 403 -15.76 -14.49 8.50
N GLU A 404 -16.94 -14.03 8.10
CA GLU A 404 -17.79 -13.22 8.99
C GLU A 404 -18.49 -14.16 9.96
N GLU A 405 -19.10 -15.25 9.51
CA GLU A 405 -19.77 -16.23 10.39
C GLU A 405 -18.82 -16.89 11.39
N LEU A 406 -17.65 -17.35 10.95
CA LEU A 406 -16.62 -17.96 11.79
C LEU A 406 -16.21 -17.08 12.97
N PHE A 407 -16.22 -15.76 12.76
CA PHE A 407 -15.60 -14.77 13.63
C PHE A 407 -16.54 -13.61 14.00
N THR A 408 -17.87 -13.81 13.89
CA THR A 408 -18.89 -12.79 14.20
C THR A 408 -18.81 -12.39 15.67
N ASN A 409 -18.45 -13.34 16.53
CA ASN A 409 -18.09 -13.14 17.92
C ASN A 409 -16.65 -13.64 18.05
N THR A 410 -15.72 -12.78 18.45
CA THR A 410 -14.26 -13.00 18.41
C THR A 410 -13.73 -14.09 19.36
N ALA A 411 -14.56 -15.06 19.73
CA ALA A 411 -14.31 -16.03 20.79
C ALA A 411 -14.74 -17.43 20.35
N PHE A 412 -13.77 -18.31 20.10
CA PHE A 412 -13.99 -19.76 20.09
C PHE A 412 -13.65 -20.31 21.48
N GLY A 413 -14.60 -20.98 22.12
CA GLY A 413 -14.43 -21.55 23.44
C GLY A 413 -14.01 -23.02 23.37
N HIS A 414 -12.89 -23.37 24.00
CA HIS A 414 -12.49 -24.77 24.16
C HIS A 414 -11.73 -25.00 25.47
N ALA A 415 -12.09 -26.06 26.20
CA ALA A 415 -11.44 -26.46 27.46
C ALA A 415 -11.25 -25.30 28.48
N GLY A 416 -12.21 -24.37 28.56
CA GLY A 416 -12.13 -23.20 29.44
C GLY A 416 -11.31 -22.02 28.89
N HIS A 417 -10.68 -22.18 27.74
CA HIS A 417 -10.03 -21.09 27.00
C HIS A 417 -10.99 -20.39 26.06
N VAL A 418 -10.93 -19.07 26.01
CA VAL A 418 -11.65 -18.23 25.03
C VAL A 418 -10.63 -17.69 24.04
N LEU A 419 -10.55 -18.31 22.88
CA LEU A 419 -9.54 -18.03 21.88
C LEU A 419 -10.00 -16.91 20.97
N ARG A 420 -9.14 -15.91 20.80
CA ARG A 420 -9.38 -14.76 19.95
C ARG A 420 -8.46 -14.81 18.75
N ARG A 421 -9.04 -14.65 17.57
CA ARG A 421 -8.28 -14.54 16.33
C ARG A 421 -7.87 -13.09 16.08
N PHE A 422 -6.73 -12.92 15.42
CA PHE A 422 -6.27 -11.68 14.81
C PHE A 422 -7.41 -11.04 14.03
N ASP A 423 -7.72 -9.81 14.42
CA ASP A 423 -8.60 -8.91 13.72
C ASP A 423 -7.90 -7.56 13.67
N ILE A 424 -7.53 -7.16 12.46
CA ILE A 424 -6.85 -5.89 12.20
C ILE A 424 -7.66 -4.68 12.72
N ASN A 425 -8.98 -4.82 12.81
CA ASN A 425 -9.86 -3.75 13.29
C ASN A 425 -10.11 -3.81 14.80
N ALA A 426 -9.69 -4.88 15.50
CA ALA A 426 -9.93 -4.98 16.93
C ALA A 426 -9.33 -3.76 17.66
N PRO A 427 -10.02 -3.21 18.69
CA PRO A 427 -9.55 -2.03 19.41
C PRO A 427 -8.10 -2.15 19.87
N LEU A 428 -7.72 -3.31 20.43
CA LEU A 428 -6.36 -3.58 20.88
C LEU A 428 -5.34 -3.56 19.73
N SER A 429 -5.65 -4.19 18.59
CA SER A 429 -4.77 -4.16 17.40
C SER A 429 -4.50 -2.75 16.94
N ARG A 430 -5.54 -1.92 16.88
CA ARG A 430 -5.45 -0.52 16.44
C ARG A 430 -4.69 0.35 17.43
N GLU A 431 -4.93 0.15 18.73
CA GLU A 431 -4.24 0.86 19.80
C GLU A 431 -2.74 0.54 19.79
N LEU A 432 -2.37 -0.74 19.72
CA LEU A 432 -0.96 -1.16 19.67
C LEU A 432 -0.27 -0.65 18.40
N ALA A 433 -0.90 -0.79 17.24
CA ALA A 433 -0.34 -0.29 16.00
C ALA A 433 -0.11 1.23 16.05
N GLY A 434 -1.10 1.99 16.52
CA GLY A 434 -0.97 3.45 16.69
C GLY A 434 0.07 3.84 17.73
N TYR A 435 0.20 3.09 18.84
CA TYR A 435 1.23 3.31 19.85
C TYR A 435 2.64 3.10 19.28
N HIS A 436 2.87 1.99 18.57
CA HIS A 436 4.17 1.70 17.98
C HIS A 436 4.54 2.67 16.87
N ALA A 437 3.60 3.04 16.00
CA ALA A 437 3.82 4.04 14.96
C ALA A 437 4.24 5.40 15.57
N LYS A 438 3.50 5.90 16.57
CA LYS A 438 3.85 7.12 17.30
C LYS A 438 5.25 7.07 17.91
N ARG A 439 5.61 5.94 18.54
CA ARG A 439 6.92 5.76 19.17
C ARG A 439 8.05 5.75 18.14
N ASN A 440 7.83 5.11 16.99
CA ASN A 440 8.80 5.09 15.89
C ASN A 440 9.07 6.49 15.34
N VAL A 441 8.02 7.28 15.07
CA VAL A 441 8.16 8.65 14.57
C VAL A 441 8.94 9.52 15.56
N MET A 442 8.66 9.40 16.86
CA MET A 442 9.39 10.15 17.88
C MET A 442 10.85 9.71 18.00
N ALA A 443 11.13 8.41 17.94
CA ALA A 443 12.50 7.91 17.95
C ALA A 443 13.30 8.34 16.70
N LEU A 444 12.63 8.46 15.55
CA LEU A 444 13.21 9.03 14.34
C LEU A 444 13.57 10.51 14.57
N SER A 445 12.65 11.30 15.15
CA SER A 445 12.90 12.70 15.52
C SER A 445 14.08 12.81 16.49
N GLU A 446 14.12 11.98 17.52
CA GLU A 446 15.23 11.95 18.49
C GLU A 446 16.57 11.61 17.82
N ALA A 447 16.58 10.62 16.92
CA ALA A 447 17.80 10.27 16.17
C ALA A 447 18.24 11.38 15.21
N LEU A 448 17.30 12.09 14.57
CA LEU A 448 17.60 13.23 13.70
C LEU A 448 18.23 14.41 14.47
N ASP A 449 17.83 14.62 15.72
CA ASP A 449 18.35 15.68 16.60
C ASP A 449 19.68 15.32 17.28
N GLN A 450 20.14 14.07 17.19
CA GLN A 450 21.41 13.66 17.78
C GLN A 450 22.60 14.25 17.01
N PRO A 451 23.70 14.64 17.71
CA PRO A 451 24.92 15.06 17.04
C PRO A 451 25.47 13.96 16.13
N SER A 452 25.78 14.31 14.88
CA SER A 452 26.31 13.35 13.91
C SER A 452 27.73 12.86 14.25
N ALA A 453 28.47 13.66 15.01
CA ALA A 453 29.78 13.35 15.60
C ALA A 453 30.06 14.30 16.78
N PRO A 454 31.09 14.07 17.62
CA PRO A 454 31.48 15.01 18.67
C PRO A 454 31.73 16.42 18.09
N SER A 455 31.01 17.42 18.60
CA SER A 455 31.06 18.82 18.14
C SER A 455 30.59 19.08 16.70
N ALA A 456 29.88 18.13 16.08
CA ALA A 456 29.28 18.27 14.74
C ALA A 456 27.80 18.68 14.81
N PRO A 457 27.21 19.17 13.71
CA PRO A 457 25.76 19.41 13.66
C PRO A 457 24.97 18.10 13.84
N ASP A 458 23.67 18.24 14.09
CA ASP A 458 22.76 17.09 14.18
C ASP A 458 22.63 16.30 12.86
N PHE A 459 22.10 15.08 12.95
CA PHE A 459 21.94 14.21 11.78
C PHE A 459 20.99 14.81 10.73
N TYR A 460 19.95 15.54 11.14
CA TYR A 460 19.08 16.24 10.20
C TYR A 460 19.85 17.23 9.32
N SER A 461 20.65 18.09 9.95
CA SER A 461 21.49 19.08 9.27
C SER A 461 22.57 18.41 8.41
N ALA A 462 23.13 17.29 8.88
CA ALA A 462 24.21 16.60 8.18
C ALA A 462 23.74 15.76 6.97
N LEU A 463 22.60 15.09 7.08
CA LEU A 463 22.15 14.08 6.12
C LEU A 463 20.92 14.48 5.31
N VAL A 464 20.07 15.39 5.82
CA VAL A 464 18.76 15.66 5.23
C VAL A 464 18.65 17.07 4.68
N GLN A 465 18.95 18.08 5.52
CA GLN A 465 18.76 19.48 5.16
C GLN A 465 19.72 19.90 4.05
N ASP A 466 19.15 20.31 2.91
CA ASP A 466 19.89 20.76 1.71
C ASP A 466 21.01 19.78 1.28
N ASN A 467 20.83 18.49 1.59
CA ASN A 467 21.84 17.49 1.31
C ASN A 467 21.79 17.10 -0.18
N PRO A 468 22.89 17.22 -0.93
CA PRO A 468 22.91 16.90 -2.36
C PRO A 468 22.99 15.40 -2.64
N LEU A 469 23.32 14.57 -1.64
CA LEU A 469 23.52 13.13 -1.81
C LEU A 469 22.27 12.32 -1.47
N TYR A 470 21.51 12.69 -0.43
CA TYR A 470 20.38 11.90 0.06
C TYR A 470 19.03 12.58 -0.15
N ALA A 471 18.01 11.78 -0.38
CA ALA A 471 16.60 12.17 -0.29
C ALA A 471 15.87 11.21 0.64
N PHE A 472 15.34 11.73 1.73
CA PHE A 472 14.62 10.94 2.72
C PHE A 472 13.12 10.96 2.46
N ARG A 473 12.50 9.79 2.53
CA ARG A 473 11.04 9.65 2.45
C ARG A 473 10.55 8.73 3.56
N LEU A 474 9.51 9.17 4.26
CA LEU A 474 8.85 8.38 5.30
C LEU A 474 7.63 7.66 4.73
N GLY A 475 7.61 6.35 4.88
CA GLY A 475 6.58 5.47 4.36
C GLY A 475 5.33 5.50 5.21
N HIS A 476 4.17 5.82 4.64
CA HIS A 476 2.86 5.70 5.30
C HIS A 476 2.70 6.42 6.66
N ASP A 477 3.52 7.44 6.95
CA ASP A 477 3.44 8.11 8.24
C ASP A 477 2.22 9.03 8.33
N TYR A 478 1.27 8.70 9.20
CA TYR A 478 0.09 9.52 9.52
C TYR A 478 0.18 10.18 10.89
N TYR A 479 1.10 9.73 11.73
CA TYR A 479 1.17 10.16 13.12
C TYR A 479 2.20 11.27 13.24
N TYR A 480 1.79 12.42 13.77
CA TYR A 480 2.66 13.57 13.90
C TYR A 480 3.24 14.09 12.57
N ARG A 481 2.61 13.77 11.42
CA ARG A 481 3.04 14.26 10.09
C ARG A 481 3.18 15.78 10.07
N SER A 482 2.22 16.52 10.62
CA SER A 482 2.27 17.99 10.72
C SER A 482 3.47 18.49 11.53
N TYR A 483 3.80 17.80 12.62
CA TYR A 483 4.99 18.06 13.42
C TYR A 483 6.27 17.75 12.62
N MET A 484 6.33 16.60 11.95
CA MET A 484 7.48 16.21 11.12
C MET A 484 7.72 17.17 9.97
N VAL A 485 6.67 17.60 9.24
CA VAL A 485 6.77 18.62 8.18
C VAL A 485 7.27 19.95 8.72
N SER A 486 6.73 20.38 9.86
CA SER A 486 7.07 21.69 10.44
C SER A 486 8.50 21.73 10.97
N ARG A 487 8.98 20.62 11.57
CA ARG A 487 10.30 20.52 12.17
C ARG A 487 11.38 20.13 11.17
N TYR A 488 11.05 19.25 10.22
CA TYR A 488 11.98 18.65 9.26
C TYR A 488 11.46 18.81 7.81
N PRO A 489 11.39 20.05 7.28
CA PRO A 489 10.77 20.34 5.99
C PRO A 489 11.42 19.66 4.77
N TRP A 490 12.61 19.09 4.90
CA TRP A 490 13.27 18.36 3.81
C TRP A 490 12.88 16.87 3.73
N LEU A 491 12.13 16.34 4.71
CA LEU A 491 11.56 15.00 4.65
C LEU A 491 10.33 14.99 3.74
N ALA A 492 10.27 14.02 2.83
CA ALA A 492 9.08 13.71 2.06
C ALA A 492 8.30 12.56 2.70
N PHE A 493 7.07 12.32 2.22
CA PHE A 493 6.26 11.16 2.60
C PHE A 493 5.86 10.43 1.33
N ASP A 494 5.72 9.11 1.36
CA ASP A 494 4.76 8.49 0.46
C ASP A 494 3.44 8.29 1.20
N THR A 495 2.36 8.52 0.47
CA THR A 495 1.03 8.63 1.03
C THR A 495 0.17 7.54 0.43
N ASN A 496 -0.20 6.61 1.31
CA ASN A 496 -1.15 5.55 1.03
C ASN A 496 -2.46 5.82 1.79
N LEU A 497 -3.39 6.53 1.15
CA LEU A 497 -4.70 6.82 1.74
C LEU A 497 -5.60 5.58 1.85
N GLY A 498 -5.07 4.41 1.51
CA GLY A 498 -5.76 3.19 1.22
C GLY A 498 -6.52 2.62 2.39
N SER A 499 -7.21 1.52 2.10
CA SER A 499 -8.14 0.90 3.05
C SER A 499 -7.48 0.04 4.12
N ASN A 500 -6.17 0.11 4.33
CA ASN A 500 -5.53 -0.70 5.34
C ASN A 500 -5.94 -0.20 6.75
N ALA A 501 -6.42 -1.05 7.64
CA ALA A 501 -7.01 -0.61 8.91
C ALA A 501 -5.99 0.03 9.88
N ILE A 502 -4.70 0.00 9.55
CA ILE A 502 -3.59 0.45 10.38
C ILE A 502 -2.76 1.53 9.70
N THR A 503 -2.48 1.39 8.40
CA THR A 503 -1.87 2.46 7.61
C THR A 503 -2.96 3.25 6.91
N GLY A 504 -2.96 4.57 7.07
CA GLY A 504 -3.87 5.45 6.37
C GLY A 504 -5.08 5.91 7.17
N ALA A 505 -5.98 6.52 6.42
CA ALA A 505 -7.24 7.09 6.88
C ALA A 505 -8.13 6.12 7.66
N SER A 506 -7.99 4.82 7.44
CA SER A 506 -8.82 3.83 8.12
C SER A 506 -8.54 3.68 9.61
N ALA A 507 -7.34 4.06 10.06
CA ALA A 507 -7.04 4.16 11.48
C ALA A 507 -7.81 5.29 12.18
N LEU A 508 -8.42 6.21 11.42
CA LEU A 508 -9.17 7.37 11.94
C LEU A 508 -10.68 7.11 12.13
N PHE A 509 -11.17 5.89 11.87
CA PHE A 509 -12.58 5.54 12.10
C PHE A 509 -12.84 5.17 13.56
N ASP A 510 -13.89 5.66 14.18
CA ASP A 510 -14.14 5.39 15.61
C ASP A 510 -14.49 3.93 15.93
N SER A 511 -14.88 3.12 14.94
CA SER A 511 -15.22 1.72 15.14
C SER A 511 -14.97 0.84 13.92
N VAL A 512 -14.83 -0.47 14.17
CA VAL A 512 -14.78 -1.52 13.13
C VAL A 512 -15.98 -1.45 12.19
N GLN A 513 -17.15 -1.16 12.76
CA GLN A 513 -18.39 -1.12 12.00
C GLN A 513 -18.47 0.15 11.15
N GLY A 514 -18.00 1.29 11.67
CA GLY A 514 -17.88 2.53 10.89
C GLY A 514 -16.97 2.35 9.66
N TYR A 515 -15.79 1.77 9.86
CA TYR A 515 -14.88 1.46 8.74
C TYR A 515 -15.49 0.48 7.72
N ARG A 516 -16.21 -0.55 8.18
CA ARG A 516 -16.90 -1.52 7.29
C ARG A 516 -18.01 -0.89 6.45
N LEU A 517 -18.75 0.04 7.03
CA LEU A 517 -19.90 0.68 6.39
C LEU A 517 -19.47 1.79 5.42
N ASN A 518 -18.29 2.38 5.59
CA ASN A 518 -17.80 3.46 4.74
C ASN A 518 -17.08 2.94 3.48
N ARG A 519 -17.84 2.26 2.62
CA ARG A 519 -17.35 1.71 1.35
C ARG A 519 -16.92 2.78 0.35
N GLY A 520 -17.47 3.99 0.40
CA GLY A 520 -17.09 5.07 -0.51
C GLY A 520 -15.62 5.43 -0.37
N TYR A 521 -15.08 5.48 0.84
CA TYR A 521 -13.68 5.83 1.05
C TYR A 521 -12.78 4.63 0.76
N ARG A 522 -13.20 3.43 1.18
CA ARG A 522 -12.44 2.19 0.99
C ARG A 522 -12.38 1.72 -0.47
N HIS A 523 -13.50 1.70 -1.19
CA HIS A 523 -13.61 1.10 -2.53
C HIS A 523 -13.80 2.14 -3.64
N LEU A 524 -13.97 3.42 -3.31
CA LEU A 524 -14.28 4.48 -4.28
C LEU A 524 -15.54 4.17 -5.10
N ASP A 525 -16.52 3.56 -4.43
CA ASP A 525 -17.84 3.25 -4.96
C ASP A 525 -18.81 3.16 -3.77
N GLY A 526 -19.49 4.28 -3.47
CA GLY A 526 -20.37 4.41 -2.31
C GLY A 526 -20.33 5.78 -1.66
N TYR A 527 -20.77 5.85 -0.40
CA TYR A 527 -20.76 7.08 0.40
C TYR A 527 -19.56 7.12 1.37
N ILE A 528 -19.14 8.34 1.68
CA ILE A 528 -18.04 8.71 2.57
C ILE A 528 -18.58 9.66 3.62
N ASP A 529 -18.49 9.30 4.90
CA ASP A 529 -18.80 10.21 5.99
C ASP A 529 -17.87 11.44 5.97
N THR A 530 -18.43 12.64 6.07
CA THR A 530 -17.66 13.89 6.02
C THR A 530 -16.72 14.07 7.21
N ASP A 531 -17.04 13.48 8.35
CA ASP A 531 -16.19 13.50 9.54
C ASP A 531 -14.90 12.71 9.31
N VAL A 532 -14.95 11.66 8.48
CA VAL A 532 -13.75 10.93 8.02
C VAL A 532 -12.90 11.81 7.12
N LEU A 533 -13.50 12.47 6.11
CA LEU A 533 -12.76 13.38 5.23
C LEU A 533 -12.08 14.51 6.02
N ALA A 534 -12.75 15.05 7.04
CA ALA A 534 -12.16 16.06 7.92
C ALA A 534 -10.99 15.50 8.74
N ALA A 535 -11.16 14.34 9.38
CA ALA A 535 -10.09 13.71 10.17
C ALA A 535 -8.86 13.37 9.30
N VAL A 536 -9.08 12.78 8.12
CA VAL A 536 -8.02 12.46 7.16
C VAL A 536 -7.36 13.73 6.65
N GLY A 537 -8.15 14.74 6.30
CA GLY A 537 -7.63 16.03 5.82
C GLY A 537 -6.70 16.68 6.84
N ASN A 538 -7.08 16.65 8.11
CA ASN A 538 -6.26 17.16 9.20
C ASN A 538 -4.97 16.36 9.39
N ALA A 539 -5.02 15.03 9.30
CA ALA A 539 -3.86 14.16 9.47
C ALA A 539 -2.86 14.25 8.30
N VAL A 540 -3.35 14.39 7.06
CA VAL A 540 -2.54 14.27 5.84
C VAL A 540 -2.18 15.63 5.24
N LEU A 541 -3.14 16.54 5.15
CA LEU A 541 -2.98 17.76 4.36
C LEU A 541 -2.53 18.98 5.18
N SER A 542 -2.61 18.96 6.52
CA SER A 542 -2.19 20.09 7.37
C SER A 542 -2.63 21.47 6.85
N MET A 543 -3.90 21.61 6.47
CA MET A 543 -4.44 22.78 5.73
C MET A 543 -4.80 23.97 6.63
N GLU A 544 -4.18 24.06 7.82
CA GLU A 544 -4.35 25.19 8.74
C GLU A 544 -3.26 26.24 8.51
N ALA A 545 -3.60 27.52 8.71
CA ALA A 545 -2.69 28.65 8.50
C ALA A 545 -1.46 28.69 9.44
N GLN A 546 -1.32 27.70 10.33
CA GLN A 546 -0.23 27.58 11.30
C GLN A 546 1.14 27.36 10.63
N GLY A 547 1.16 26.94 9.36
CA GLY A 547 2.38 26.75 8.56
C GLY A 547 2.95 28.01 7.89
N LEU A 548 2.32 29.19 8.06
CA LEU A 548 2.77 30.44 7.43
C LEU A 548 3.62 31.29 8.38
N SER A 549 4.66 31.93 7.85
CA SER A 549 5.43 32.93 8.58
C SER A 549 4.61 34.20 8.82
N ARG A 550 4.99 34.99 9.83
CA ARG A 550 4.35 36.29 10.10
C ARG A 550 4.36 37.22 8.88
N ALA A 551 5.43 37.17 8.09
CA ALA A 551 5.56 37.96 6.87
C ALA A 551 4.56 37.50 5.80
N GLN A 552 4.42 36.18 5.58
CA GLN A 552 3.45 35.61 4.65
C GLN A 552 2.01 35.97 5.05
N VAL A 553 1.69 35.87 6.35
CA VAL A 553 0.38 36.28 6.88
C VAL A 553 0.09 37.75 6.60
N ALA A 554 1.05 38.64 6.87
CA ALA A 554 0.90 40.07 6.60
C ALA A 554 0.70 40.36 5.11
N THR A 555 1.44 39.68 4.23
CA THR A 555 1.26 39.77 2.78
C THR A 555 -0.16 39.41 2.38
N PHE A 556 -0.69 38.26 2.82
CA PHE A 556 -2.05 37.84 2.45
C PHE A 556 -3.14 38.74 3.05
N ILE A 557 -2.95 39.28 4.24
CA ILE A 557 -3.88 40.27 4.82
C ILE A 557 -3.95 41.50 3.91
N GLY A 558 -2.81 42.01 3.45
CA GLY A 558 -2.74 43.15 2.53
C GLY A 558 -3.42 42.86 1.20
N LEU A 559 -3.11 41.71 0.58
CA LEU A 559 -3.68 41.27 -0.69
C LEU A 559 -5.19 40.97 -0.61
N SER A 560 -5.73 40.74 0.58
CA SER A 560 -7.17 40.46 0.75
C SER A 560 -8.06 41.70 0.78
N GLN A 561 -7.49 42.89 0.95
CA GLN A 561 -8.27 44.13 1.09
C GLN A 561 -8.98 44.57 -0.19
N PRO A 562 -8.36 44.55 -1.38
CA PRO A 562 -9.04 44.97 -2.61
C PRO A 562 -10.22 44.06 -2.95
N ASP A 563 -11.25 44.62 -3.58
CA ASP A 563 -12.48 43.87 -3.91
C ASP A 563 -12.34 43.00 -5.17
N ASP A 564 -11.45 43.37 -6.10
CA ASP A 564 -11.15 42.57 -7.29
C ASP A 564 -9.98 41.61 -7.02
N LEU A 565 -10.31 40.39 -6.60
CA LEU A 565 -9.33 39.36 -6.30
C LEU A 565 -8.53 38.94 -7.54
N ALA A 566 -9.17 38.83 -8.71
CA ALA A 566 -8.51 38.37 -9.93
C ALA A 566 -7.43 39.38 -10.40
N ALA A 567 -7.77 40.67 -10.43
CA ALA A 567 -6.81 41.72 -10.73
C ALA A 567 -5.70 41.79 -9.68
N THR A 568 -6.04 41.64 -8.40
CA THR A 568 -5.06 41.65 -7.30
C THR A 568 -4.03 40.54 -7.44
N LEU A 569 -4.45 39.31 -7.75
CA LEU A 569 -3.54 38.19 -7.97
C LEU A 569 -2.58 38.46 -9.12
N GLN A 570 -3.07 38.96 -10.25
CA GLN A 570 -2.24 39.25 -11.44
C GLN A 570 -1.25 40.40 -11.19
N GLN A 571 -1.68 41.49 -10.56
CA GLN A 571 -0.82 42.64 -10.25
C GLN A 571 0.32 42.29 -9.28
N ASN A 572 0.11 41.25 -8.45
CA ASN A 572 1.09 40.81 -7.45
C ASN A 572 1.81 39.51 -7.85
N ARG A 573 1.84 39.18 -9.15
CA ARG A 573 2.44 37.94 -9.68
C ARG A 573 3.83 37.66 -9.14
N ALA A 574 4.74 38.64 -9.17
CA ALA A 574 6.12 38.44 -8.73
C ALA A 574 6.22 38.02 -7.24
N ALA A 575 5.45 38.65 -6.36
CA ALA A 575 5.43 38.31 -4.94
C ALA A 575 4.81 36.92 -4.69
N LEU A 576 3.73 36.59 -5.40
CA LEU A 576 3.06 35.30 -5.30
C LEU A 576 3.90 34.16 -5.89
N GLN A 577 4.63 34.40 -6.98
CA GLN A 577 5.57 33.44 -7.56
C GLN A 577 6.70 33.11 -6.58
N LEU A 578 7.25 34.10 -5.87
CA LEU A 578 8.27 33.84 -4.84
C LEU A 578 7.71 32.94 -3.73
N LEU A 579 6.47 33.20 -3.26
CA LEU A 579 5.81 32.35 -2.28
C LEU A 579 5.59 30.92 -2.79
N LEU A 580 5.27 30.75 -4.06
CA LEU A 580 5.11 29.43 -4.68
C LEU A 580 6.44 28.70 -4.81
N THR A 581 7.51 29.39 -5.20
CA THR A 581 8.87 28.84 -5.24
C THR A 581 9.29 28.33 -3.87
N ASP A 582 9.10 29.13 -2.82
CA ASP A 582 9.40 28.75 -1.44
C ASP A 582 8.56 27.54 -0.98
N ALA A 583 7.26 27.55 -1.31
CA ALA A 583 6.35 26.45 -0.96
C ALA A 583 6.73 25.13 -1.65
N LEU A 584 7.23 25.20 -2.88
CA LEU A 584 7.60 24.04 -3.70
C LEU A 584 9.02 23.56 -3.46
N ALA A 585 9.86 24.29 -2.73
CA ALA A 585 11.22 23.83 -2.44
C ALA A 585 11.19 22.44 -1.73
N PRO A 586 12.05 21.48 -2.14
CA PRO A 586 13.11 21.59 -3.14
C PRO A 586 12.73 21.07 -4.55
N ILE A 587 11.44 20.82 -4.81
CA ILE A 587 10.96 20.25 -6.08
C ILE A 587 10.59 21.32 -7.12
N HIS A 588 10.88 22.58 -6.82
CA HIS A 588 10.60 23.70 -7.70
C HIS A 588 11.30 23.51 -9.06
N ASP A 589 10.53 23.67 -10.13
CA ASP A 589 11.00 23.62 -11.51
C ASP A 589 10.61 24.96 -12.18
N PRO A 590 11.58 25.85 -12.45
CA PRO A 590 11.31 27.15 -13.08
C PRO A 590 10.55 27.05 -14.40
N ALA A 591 10.69 25.93 -15.14
CA ALA A 591 9.95 25.71 -16.38
C ALA A 591 8.44 25.53 -16.17
N GLN A 592 7.98 25.42 -14.92
CA GLN A 592 6.56 25.29 -14.55
C GLN A 592 6.00 26.55 -13.88
N ASP A 593 6.76 27.65 -13.75
CA ASP A 593 6.35 28.83 -12.99
C ASP A 593 5.00 29.41 -13.44
N ASP A 594 4.78 29.50 -14.75
CA ASP A 594 3.53 29.99 -15.31
C ASP A 594 2.35 29.07 -14.98
N PHE A 595 2.54 27.75 -15.14
CA PHE A 595 1.53 26.76 -14.78
C PHE A 595 1.18 26.81 -13.29
N MET A 596 2.19 26.90 -12.41
CA MET A 596 1.99 26.93 -10.96
C MET A 596 1.25 28.21 -10.54
N PHE A 597 1.63 29.37 -11.10
CA PHE A 597 0.97 30.63 -10.83
C PHE A 597 -0.47 30.67 -11.33
N ASP A 598 -0.72 30.23 -12.55
CA ASP A 598 -2.07 30.19 -13.13
C ASP A 598 -2.97 29.22 -12.35
N THR A 599 -2.43 28.07 -11.95
CA THR A 599 -3.12 27.10 -11.10
C THR A 599 -3.45 27.71 -9.74
N TYR A 600 -2.50 28.37 -9.08
CA TYR A 600 -2.72 29.04 -7.80
C TYR A 600 -3.84 30.10 -7.90
N CYS A 601 -3.84 30.90 -8.97
CA CYS A 601 -4.90 31.89 -9.22
C CYS A 601 -6.26 31.22 -9.39
N LYS A 602 -6.36 30.18 -10.22
CA LYS A 602 -7.60 29.42 -10.43
C LYS A 602 -8.14 28.84 -9.13
N LEU A 603 -7.30 28.16 -8.36
CA LEU A 603 -7.69 27.57 -7.07
C LEU A 603 -8.17 28.65 -6.10
N THR A 604 -7.46 29.78 -6.05
CA THR A 604 -7.81 30.90 -5.15
C THR A 604 -9.17 31.49 -5.49
N LEU A 605 -9.43 31.77 -6.78
CA LEU A 605 -10.72 32.30 -7.22
C LEU A 605 -11.86 31.31 -6.94
N TYR A 606 -11.63 30.02 -7.19
CA TYR A 606 -12.61 28.98 -6.87
C TYR A 606 -12.91 28.91 -5.37
N CYS A 607 -11.87 28.88 -4.53
CA CYS A 607 -12.02 28.80 -3.07
C CYS A 607 -12.69 30.03 -2.47
N ALA A 608 -12.49 31.22 -3.06
CA ALA A 608 -13.15 32.45 -2.62
C ALA A 608 -14.65 32.43 -2.97
N GLY A 609 -14.99 31.87 -4.14
CA GLY A 609 -16.35 31.92 -4.67
C GLY A 609 -16.84 33.36 -4.84
N ASP A 610 -18.16 33.55 -4.70
CA ASP A 610 -18.79 34.87 -4.83
C ASP A 610 -18.79 35.69 -3.53
N ASP A 611 -18.04 35.28 -2.50
CA ASP A 611 -18.02 35.96 -1.20
C ASP A 611 -17.10 37.21 -1.23
N PRO A 612 -17.66 38.43 -1.09
CA PRO A 612 -16.87 39.66 -1.17
C PRO A 612 -16.12 39.96 0.13
N ALA A 613 -16.20 39.14 1.17
CA ALA A 613 -15.49 39.41 2.43
C ALA A 613 -13.97 39.24 2.26
N ALA A 614 -13.21 40.25 2.72
CA ALA A 614 -11.74 40.17 2.75
C ALA A 614 -11.23 38.94 3.53
N ALA A 615 -11.92 38.54 4.59
CA ALA A 615 -11.60 37.32 5.34
C ALA A 615 -11.71 36.05 4.47
N SER A 616 -12.72 35.97 3.60
CA SER A 616 -12.92 34.84 2.69
C SER A 616 -11.84 34.82 1.60
N ARG A 617 -11.48 35.98 1.03
CA ARG A 617 -10.34 36.11 0.10
C ARG A 617 -9.01 35.70 0.73
N TYR A 618 -8.75 36.14 1.95
CA TYR A 618 -7.58 35.73 2.73
C TYR A 618 -7.52 34.21 2.90
N GLN A 619 -8.63 33.60 3.36
CA GLN A 619 -8.71 32.15 3.56
C GLN A 619 -8.51 31.39 2.24
N ALA A 620 -9.05 31.90 1.13
CA ALA A 620 -8.89 31.29 -0.19
C ALA A 620 -7.43 31.29 -0.67
N MET A 621 -6.73 32.42 -0.53
CA MET A 621 -5.30 32.54 -0.87
C MET A 621 -4.45 31.58 -0.02
N VAL A 622 -4.67 31.57 1.29
CA VAL A 622 -3.94 30.71 2.23
C VAL A 622 -4.17 29.23 1.91
N ARG A 623 -5.43 28.80 1.79
CA ARG A 623 -5.76 27.39 1.48
C ARG A 623 -5.18 26.96 0.15
N SER A 624 -5.21 27.84 -0.86
CA SER A 624 -4.63 27.53 -2.17
C SER A 624 -3.12 27.39 -2.10
N LEU A 625 -2.40 28.26 -1.36
CA LEU A 625 -0.95 28.15 -1.17
C LEU A 625 -0.59 26.85 -0.43
N LEU A 626 -1.37 26.48 0.59
CA LEU A 626 -1.15 25.27 1.36
C LEU A 626 -1.23 23.99 0.50
N VAL A 627 -1.98 24.00 -0.62
CA VAL A 627 -1.91 22.89 -1.58
C VAL A 627 -0.48 22.74 -2.12
N PHE A 628 0.18 23.83 -2.53
CA PHE A 628 1.55 23.77 -3.03
C PHE A 628 2.54 23.42 -1.93
N GLN A 629 2.40 24.00 -0.73
CA GLN A 629 3.31 23.76 0.41
C GLN A 629 3.29 22.30 0.87
N ASN A 630 2.13 21.64 0.79
CA ASN A 630 1.94 20.25 1.21
C ASN A 630 2.23 19.22 0.10
N TRP A 631 2.98 19.57 -0.94
CA TRP A 631 3.32 18.68 -2.06
C TRP A 631 3.88 17.31 -1.61
N ARG A 632 4.55 17.27 -0.46
CA ARG A 632 5.12 16.04 0.15
C ARG A 632 4.06 14.99 0.46
N SER A 633 2.83 15.40 0.77
CA SER A 633 1.71 14.50 1.04
C SER A 633 1.08 13.93 -0.23
N TYR A 634 1.51 14.38 -1.41
CA TYR A 634 0.92 13.95 -2.69
C TYR A 634 1.78 12.95 -3.44
N LEU A 635 2.94 12.59 -2.91
CA LEU A 635 3.70 11.46 -3.45
C LEU A 635 2.95 10.20 -3.03
N LEU A 636 2.29 9.55 -3.97
CA LEU A 636 1.49 8.36 -3.68
C LEU A 636 2.33 7.10 -3.79
N GLY A 637 2.16 6.21 -2.81
CA GLY A 637 2.72 4.87 -2.77
C GLY A 637 1.60 3.89 -2.42
N ALA A 638 1.63 2.69 -3.00
CA ALA A 638 0.58 1.71 -2.82
C ALA A 638 0.99 0.50 -1.98
N ASP A 639 2.25 0.44 -1.53
CA ASP A 639 2.88 -0.58 -0.68
C ASP A 639 2.91 -2.02 -1.25
N GLY A 640 1.99 -2.34 -2.14
CA GLY A 640 1.77 -3.64 -2.76
C GLY A 640 0.38 -3.70 -3.38
N GLN A 641 0.24 -3.19 -4.60
CA GLN A 641 -1.06 -3.02 -5.28
C GLN A 641 -1.90 -4.30 -5.39
N GLY A 642 -1.25 -5.45 -5.45
CA GLY A 642 -1.89 -6.76 -5.47
C GLY A 642 -2.23 -7.30 -4.07
N VAL A 643 -1.58 -6.82 -3.02
CA VAL A 643 -1.77 -7.21 -1.61
C VAL A 643 -2.89 -6.41 -0.97
N GLU A 644 -2.89 -5.09 -1.13
CA GLU A 644 -3.76 -4.19 -0.34
C GLU A 644 -5.23 -4.13 -0.79
N HIS A 645 -5.59 -4.80 -1.90
CA HIS A 645 -6.85 -4.62 -2.62
C HIS A 645 -7.13 -3.17 -3.12
N THR A 646 -6.14 -2.28 -3.00
CA THR A 646 -6.08 -0.90 -3.51
C THR A 646 -4.80 -0.72 -4.32
N GLY A 647 -4.72 0.35 -5.11
CA GLY A 647 -3.59 0.63 -5.99
C GLY A 647 -3.43 2.12 -6.19
N VAL A 648 -2.36 2.58 -6.84
CA VAL A 648 -1.97 3.99 -6.86
C VAL A 648 -3.03 4.89 -7.50
N GLN A 649 -3.76 4.38 -8.50
CA GLN A 649 -4.87 5.11 -9.10
C GLN A 649 -6.05 5.31 -8.14
N HIS A 650 -6.25 4.37 -7.21
CA HIS A 650 -7.23 4.55 -6.14
C HIS A 650 -6.74 5.59 -5.12
N GLU A 651 -5.46 5.54 -4.73
CA GLU A 651 -4.89 6.55 -3.83
C GLU A 651 -4.96 7.95 -4.43
N TYR A 652 -4.75 8.04 -5.73
CA TYR A 652 -4.88 9.28 -6.49
C TYR A 652 -6.30 9.84 -6.44
N LEU A 653 -7.31 9.00 -6.68
CA LEU A 653 -8.70 9.41 -6.57
C LEU A 653 -9.09 9.81 -5.13
N ARG A 654 -8.61 9.10 -4.10
CA ARG A 654 -8.84 9.50 -2.69
C ARG A 654 -8.24 10.87 -2.40
N MET A 655 -7.01 11.12 -2.86
CA MET A 655 -6.33 12.39 -2.66
C MET A 655 -7.05 13.53 -3.39
N LEU A 656 -7.54 13.28 -4.61
CA LEU A 656 -8.37 14.25 -5.34
C LEU A 656 -9.66 14.58 -4.58
N VAL A 657 -10.40 13.57 -4.12
CA VAL A 657 -11.63 13.78 -3.34
C VAL A 657 -11.33 14.59 -2.07
N LEU A 658 -10.24 14.28 -1.38
CA LEU A 658 -9.83 14.96 -0.15
C LEU A 658 -9.50 16.44 -0.39
N LEU A 659 -8.73 16.73 -1.44
CA LEU A 659 -8.36 18.10 -1.80
C LEU A 659 -9.58 18.90 -2.25
N ILE A 660 -10.42 18.34 -3.13
CA ILE A 660 -11.65 18.99 -3.59
C ILE A 660 -12.58 19.29 -2.42
N TYR A 661 -12.80 18.32 -1.53
CA TYR A 661 -13.60 18.52 -0.32
C TYR A 661 -13.06 19.66 0.55
N THR A 662 -11.74 19.75 0.67
CA THR A 662 -11.09 20.81 1.45
C THR A 662 -11.22 22.20 0.79
N LEU A 663 -11.04 22.28 -0.53
CA LEU A 663 -11.05 23.52 -1.31
C LEU A 663 -12.47 24.06 -1.60
N LEU A 664 -13.51 23.22 -1.55
CA LEU A 664 -14.90 23.61 -1.79
C LEU A 664 -15.32 24.82 -0.91
N PRO A 665 -15.81 25.94 -1.47
CA PRO A 665 -16.35 27.03 -0.66
C PRO A 665 -17.67 26.62 0.00
N ASN A 666 -18.00 27.20 1.15
CA ASN A 666 -19.16 26.79 1.98
C ASN A 666 -20.54 27.02 1.31
N ASN A 667 -20.57 27.75 0.20
CA ASN A 667 -21.79 28.25 -0.47
C ASN A 667 -21.93 27.86 -1.96
N GLN A 668 -21.05 27.02 -2.53
CA GLN A 668 -21.23 26.55 -3.91
C GLN A 668 -21.91 25.20 -4.01
N ASN A 669 -22.86 25.10 -4.94
CA ASN A 669 -23.61 23.87 -5.22
C ASN A 669 -23.11 23.09 -6.46
N ASP A 670 -22.24 23.68 -7.27
CA ASP A 670 -21.75 23.05 -8.50
C ASP A 670 -20.22 22.85 -8.41
N LEU A 671 -19.79 21.59 -8.48
CA LEU A 671 -18.38 21.25 -8.58
C LEU A 671 -17.96 21.30 -10.06
N GLN A 672 -17.12 22.27 -10.40
CA GLN A 672 -16.65 22.47 -11.77
C GLN A 672 -15.65 21.38 -12.19
N VAL A 673 -15.86 20.81 -13.38
CA VAL A 673 -14.98 19.79 -13.97
C VAL A 673 -13.55 20.32 -14.18
N ASP A 674 -13.40 21.58 -14.63
CA ASP A 674 -12.09 22.21 -14.83
C ASP A 674 -11.27 22.25 -13.53
N LEU A 675 -11.92 22.41 -12.37
CA LEU A 675 -11.21 22.36 -11.09
C LEU A 675 -10.63 20.97 -10.84
N LEU A 676 -11.45 19.93 -11.00
CA LEU A 676 -11.01 18.55 -10.77
C LEU A 676 -9.83 18.21 -11.71
N GLN A 677 -9.91 18.63 -12.98
CA GLN A 677 -8.82 18.48 -13.95
C GLN A 677 -7.59 19.31 -13.59
N THR A 678 -7.77 20.52 -13.07
CA THR A 678 -6.68 21.40 -12.61
C THR A 678 -5.94 20.78 -11.42
N VAL A 679 -6.65 20.30 -10.40
CA VAL A 679 -6.04 19.61 -9.25
C VAL A 679 -5.36 18.31 -9.72
N ALA A 680 -6.00 17.55 -10.61
CA ALA A 680 -5.43 16.35 -11.21
C ALA A 680 -4.10 16.62 -11.93
N ALA A 681 -4.04 17.68 -12.73
CA ALA A 681 -2.82 18.11 -13.42
C ALA A 681 -1.74 18.58 -12.44
N LEU A 682 -2.12 19.35 -11.41
CA LEU A 682 -1.20 19.81 -10.37
C LEU A 682 -0.55 18.63 -9.64
N LEU A 683 -1.33 17.66 -9.16
CA LEU A 683 -0.80 16.48 -8.47
C LEU A 683 0.24 15.72 -9.30
N ARG A 684 -0.03 15.53 -10.60
CA ARG A 684 0.91 14.89 -11.53
C ARG A 684 2.19 15.71 -11.69
N LYS A 685 2.09 17.03 -11.79
CA LYS A 685 3.25 17.93 -11.90
C LYS A 685 4.11 17.92 -10.64
N LEU A 686 3.50 17.91 -9.46
CA LEU A 686 4.23 17.85 -8.18
C LEU A 686 4.97 16.52 -8.02
N ALA A 687 4.32 15.40 -8.36
CA ALA A 687 4.96 14.09 -8.40
C ALA A 687 6.17 14.10 -9.36
N LEU A 688 5.96 14.47 -10.62
CA LEU A 688 7.05 14.54 -11.60
C LEU A 688 8.18 15.49 -11.17
N GLY A 689 7.85 16.61 -10.52
CA GLY A 689 8.83 17.53 -9.93
C GLY A 689 9.73 16.84 -8.90
N TYR A 690 9.14 16.08 -7.96
CA TYR A 690 9.92 15.29 -7.01
C TYR A 690 10.76 14.19 -7.68
N TRP A 691 10.22 13.51 -8.70
CA TRP A 691 11.00 12.54 -9.48
C TRP A 691 12.22 13.19 -10.14
N ARG A 692 12.04 14.35 -10.78
CA ARG A 692 13.13 15.10 -11.41
C ARG A 692 14.17 15.57 -10.41
N ALA A 693 13.75 16.02 -9.23
CA ALA A 693 14.64 16.52 -8.19
C ALA A 693 15.48 15.42 -7.50
N THR A 694 15.06 14.15 -7.60
CA THR A 694 15.67 13.03 -6.87
C THR A 694 16.29 11.97 -7.78
N ILE A 695 15.57 11.55 -8.82
CA ILE A 695 16.04 10.55 -9.79
C ILE A 695 16.68 11.25 -10.99
N GLY A 696 15.98 12.22 -11.56
CA GLY A 696 16.42 12.94 -12.77
C GLY A 696 15.30 13.05 -13.80
N GLN A 697 15.59 13.64 -14.95
CA GLN A 697 14.61 13.83 -16.01
C GLN A 697 14.23 12.47 -16.62
N PRO A 698 12.97 12.01 -16.49
CA PRO A 698 12.55 10.80 -17.17
C PRO A 698 12.52 11.03 -18.68
N GLY A 699 12.64 9.94 -19.44
CA GLY A 699 12.43 9.94 -20.89
C GLY A 699 11.03 10.39 -21.30
N MET A 700 10.74 10.36 -22.60
CA MET A 700 9.40 10.66 -23.10
C MET A 700 8.42 9.59 -22.60
N LEU A 701 7.44 10.00 -21.79
CA LEU A 701 6.45 9.09 -21.21
C LEU A 701 5.21 9.02 -22.10
N GLU A 702 4.93 7.83 -22.63
CA GLU A 702 3.72 7.55 -23.38
C GLU A 702 2.67 6.89 -22.48
N VAL A 703 1.59 7.61 -22.18
CA VAL A 703 0.47 7.08 -21.40
C VAL A 703 -0.54 6.45 -22.37
N ASN A 704 -0.42 5.13 -22.56
CA ASN A 704 -1.31 4.34 -23.42
C ASN A 704 -2.47 3.66 -22.65
N ALA A 705 -2.71 4.05 -21.41
CA ALA A 705 -3.78 3.52 -20.57
C ALA A 705 -5.02 4.42 -20.63
N ASP A 706 -6.20 3.81 -20.62
CA ASP A 706 -7.48 4.53 -20.62
C ASP A 706 -7.55 5.51 -19.43
N PRO A 707 -8.08 6.73 -19.63
CA PRO A 707 -8.29 7.67 -18.53
C PRO A 707 -9.11 7.07 -17.37
N LEU A 708 -8.92 7.61 -16.17
CA LEU A 708 -9.73 7.24 -15.01
C LEU A 708 -11.08 7.95 -15.07
N GLY A 709 -12.14 7.17 -15.27
CA GLY A 709 -13.50 7.70 -15.30
C GLY A 709 -14.10 7.91 -13.91
N LEU A 710 -14.66 9.09 -13.68
CA LEU A 710 -15.46 9.44 -12.51
C LEU A 710 -16.89 9.78 -12.97
N GLU A 711 -17.86 8.94 -12.58
CA GLU A 711 -19.28 9.11 -12.90
C GLU A 711 -19.93 10.20 -12.03
N SER A 712 -19.68 10.18 -10.73
CA SER A 712 -20.22 11.19 -9.81
C SER A 712 -19.31 11.47 -8.62
N LEU A 713 -19.32 12.73 -8.21
CA LEU A 713 -18.76 13.22 -6.95
C LEU A 713 -19.70 14.30 -6.42
N ASP A 714 -20.53 13.95 -5.46
CA ASP A 714 -21.58 14.83 -4.94
C ASP A 714 -21.78 14.63 -3.45
N GLY A 715 -22.26 15.63 -2.74
CA GLY A 715 -22.39 15.52 -1.30
C GLY A 715 -22.65 16.85 -0.63
N PHE A 716 -22.59 16.84 0.69
CA PHE A 716 -22.83 18.04 1.49
C PHE A 716 -21.58 18.36 2.29
N LYS A 717 -21.13 19.61 2.24
CA LYS A 717 -20.00 20.05 3.08
C LYS A 717 -20.53 20.48 4.45
N GLY A 718 -20.41 19.58 5.43
CA GLY A 718 -20.85 19.82 6.80
C GLY A 718 -20.64 18.61 7.72
N PRO A 719 -20.71 18.80 9.04
CA PRO A 719 -20.57 17.71 10.01
C PRO A 719 -21.70 16.69 9.87
N ALA A 720 -21.42 15.43 10.22
CA ALA A 720 -22.40 14.33 10.19
C ALA A 720 -23.16 14.21 8.86
N SER A 721 -22.43 14.30 7.74
CA SER A 721 -22.99 14.21 6.39
C SER A 721 -22.20 13.25 5.50
N VAL A 722 -22.51 13.23 4.20
CA VAL A 722 -21.91 12.29 3.25
C VAL A 722 -21.45 12.93 1.95
N VAL A 723 -20.39 12.35 1.39
CA VAL A 723 -19.94 12.53 0.00
C VAL A 723 -20.05 11.20 -0.73
N VAL A 724 -20.73 11.19 -1.87
CA VAL A 724 -20.88 10.03 -2.74
C VAL A 724 -19.83 10.10 -3.83
N VAL A 725 -19.13 8.97 -4.04
CA VAL A 725 -18.16 8.80 -5.11
C VAL A 725 -18.58 7.61 -5.95
N ARG A 726 -18.62 7.78 -7.28
CA ARG A 726 -18.85 6.70 -8.24
C ARG A 726 -17.85 6.78 -9.36
N ARG A 727 -17.13 5.69 -9.59
CA ARG A 727 -16.24 5.55 -10.74
C ARG A 727 -17.02 5.06 -11.95
N THR A 728 -16.60 5.51 -13.12
CA THR A 728 -17.05 4.89 -14.35
C THR A 728 -16.59 3.43 -14.36
N PRO A 729 -17.48 2.47 -14.66
CA PRO A 729 -17.04 1.11 -14.95
C PRO A 729 -15.99 1.14 -16.06
N PRO A 730 -14.88 0.38 -15.97
CA PRO A 730 -13.99 0.22 -17.11
C PRO A 730 -14.81 -0.23 -18.33
N ALA A 731 -14.49 0.32 -19.51
CA ALA A 731 -15.18 -0.04 -20.74
C ALA A 731 -15.16 -1.57 -20.91
N LYS A 732 -16.31 -2.16 -21.24
CA LYS A 732 -16.31 -3.58 -21.64
C LYS A 732 -15.55 -3.66 -22.98
N PRO A 733 -14.56 -4.56 -23.11
CA PRO A 733 -13.86 -4.76 -24.37
C PRO A 733 -14.81 -5.18 -25.49
#